data_AF-A0A2E4N088-F1
#
_entry.id   AF-A0A2E4N088-F1
#
_cell.length_a   1.000
_cell.length_b   1.000
_cell.length_c   1.000
_cell.angle_alpha   90.00
_cell.angle_beta   90.00
_cell.angle_gamma   90.00
#
_symmetry.space_group_name_H-M   'P 1'
#
loop_
_entity.id
_entity.type
_entity.pdbx_description
1 polymer ?
#
loop_
_entity_poly.entity_id
_entity_poly.type
_entity_poly.pdbx_seq_one_letter_code
_entity_poly.pdbx_strand_id
1 'polypeptide(L)'
;MDFSALIDFSLLQAGIRTAKQIAATRFVNLFIAPPLAHPHVHTYLNFRLIIGSETKVKPASNFRATACRDMCEPLSCRLDILTPRDLMKEHRSNSPLVDTRRPLDGTHVDFNPPGFVWRPVEGAEHYEIIIAPLGGGIDRVYRVEGRCLWVCPDPLERGTYVWRWRALGGGQDDIWSEPFTFQVSDQTAEMRIPTGKDLVGRLSGRPRHLITEKRLDSFRKDCHSGSRKAEWEALKTEAASRLGLDFTMTEPPFLPNRSKEHDAWGQIFKEAMSGSRQMGQDAQLFALVYLIDQDERFGRAATDRLLEFARWDVDGSTSTFHNNEPHMSVINLGPRAYDWIYEFMTVEERGLVREALRLRGNQTLERFRRFNYGVTGTDNHSGRLLGFLGEAGIVLAGECEDVEAWFDFILPTTVAMYPWWGGREGGWAQGVSYSSTYCYLYYHFIFALREIGNVDFYKKAWFRNHGEWRLMCVPPNAYLVPFGDGRTAGRNSVISSWGIQRHLGRIYGDKRFLHHADQILEAAGGSIIESRGLFAPLSFLTDEVKAPEAPLPKSAASLFEDVGWLATRADLLDPDDDVRFMMRSSTYGSESHSHADQNSFVIEAYGEPLAVPSGLYNLYSSPHHHGWTRQTKAHNAVTFDGAGQIARDAEAVGRFTGFYTDDRLTYARGDASLAYGSRVSRSTRSVIVVGGRLIFVIDEMVPSSEAMWTWHLHSIKPMKVFAELKTVRLVYDRAALDVVLCHENELTLRTFEGWQYPPFGFESESEIPEEAARYHLDVTSIMPVRRDVLVTVLAPRRIDQDPVPIESLSDGVVRGARVEWDERAVTVRASINPEGHPLGGIEVEIEGKDNGYYRIGPSGRREGAIQVDAEAIAKT
;
A
#
# COMPACT_ATOMS: atom_id res chain seq x y z
N MET A 1 -12.90 -52.65 -1.08
CA MET A 1 -14.30 -53.06 -0.86
C MET A 1 -15.20 -51.87 -1.16
N ASP A 2 -16.25 -51.94 -1.96
CA ASP A 2 -16.56 -52.69 -3.17
C ASP A 2 -17.78 -51.97 -3.79
N PHE A 3 -17.80 -51.82 -5.12
CA PHE A 3 -18.97 -51.67 -6.01
C PHE A 3 -20.08 -50.62 -5.78
N SER A 4 -20.04 -49.58 -6.63
CA SER A 4 -21.05 -49.20 -7.66
C SER A 4 -22.51 -49.68 -7.59
N ALA A 5 -23.45 -48.77 -7.90
CA ALA A 5 -24.53 -49.01 -8.87
C ALA A 5 -25.16 -47.68 -9.36
N LEU A 6 -25.09 -47.46 -10.68
CA LEU A 6 -25.99 -46.61 -11.47
C LEU A 6 -27.37 -47.26 -11.55
N ILE A 7 -28.43 -46.46 -11.78
CA ILE A 7 -29.40 -46.62 -12.88
C ILE A 7 -30.32 -45.39 -12.92
N ASP A 8 -30.38 -44.79 -14.11
CA ASP A 8 -31.27 -43.73 -14.61
C ASP A 8 -32.51 -44.38 -15.27
N PHE A 9 -33.65 -43.69 -15.34
CA PHE A 9 -34.64 -43.72 -16.45
C PHE A 9 -35.92 -42.93 -16.10
N SER A 10 -35.91 -41.64 -16.47
CA SER A 10 -36.88 -40.94 -17.35
C SER A 10 -38.44 -41.01 -17.16
N LEU A 11 -39.02 -39.79 -17.21
CA LEU A 11 -40.10 -39.30 -18.10
C LEU A 11 -41.62 -39.40 -17.75
N LEU A 12 -42.23 -38.19 -17.82
CA LEU A 12 -43.48 -37.78 -18.50
C LEU A 12 -44.86 -37.78 -17.78
N GLN A 13 -45.33 -36.53 -17.58
CA GLN A 13 -46.61 -35.94 -18.07
C GLN A 13 -47.90 -35.88 -17.20
N ALA A 14 -48.34 -34.61 -17.05
CA ALA A 14 -49.70 -34.06 -17.20
C ALA A 14 -50.67 -33.97 -16.00
N GLY A 15 -51.24 -32.76 -15.82
CA GLY A 15 -52.46 -32.55 -15.04
C GLY A 15 -52.77 -31.09 -14.65
N ILE A 16 -53.25 -30.27 -15.59
CA ILE A 16 -53.82 -28.92 -15.37
C ILE A 16 -55.28 -29.04 -14.88
N ARG A 17 -55.71 -28.22 -13.91
CA ARG A 17 -57.06 -27.58 -13.86
C ARG A 17 -57.15 -26.42 -12.83
N THR A 18 -57.20 -25.20 -13.37
CA THR A 18 -58.07 -24.03 -13.08
C THR A 18 -59.22 -24.21 -12.07
N ALA A 19 -59.83 -23.21 -11.41
CA ALA A 19 -59.61 -21.80 -11.10
C ALA A 19 -60.81 -21.38 -10.19
N LYS A 20 -60.65 -20.41 -9.28
CA LYS A 20 -61.73 -19.48 -8.86
C LYS A 20 -61.17 -18.25 -8.13
N GLN A 21 -61.89 -17.16 -8.31
CA GLN A 21 -61.48 -15.75 -8.34
C GLN A 21 -62.17 -14.96 -7.21
N ILE A 22 -61.72 -13.71 -6.99
CA ILE A 22 -62.35 -12.56 -6.27
C ILE A 22 -61.95 -12.48 -4.77
N ALA A 23 -60.97 -11.62 -4.37
CA ALA A 23 -60.98 -10.14 -4.19
C ALA A 23 -61.95 -9.69 -3.07
N ALA A 24 -61.69 -8.75 -2.16
CA ALA A 24 -60.60 -7.83 -1.78
C ALA A 24 -60.89 -7.49 -0.28
N THR A 25 -59.95 -7.03 0.56
CA THR A 25 -59.67 -5.59 0.75
C THR A 25 -58.64 -5.39 1.88
N ARG A 26 -57.54 -4.67 1.54
CA ARG A 26 -56.66 -3.75 2.32
C ARG A 26 -56.04 -4.21 3.65
N PHE A 27 -54.70 -4.19 3.73
CA PHE A 27 -53.92 -2.99 4.10
C PHE A 27 -52.43 -3.14 3.70
N VAL A 28 -51.80 -1.99 3.49
CA VAL A 28 -50.52 -1.72 2.85
C VAL A 28 -49.34 -2.04 3.78
N ASN A 29 -48.35 -2.79 3.29
CA ASN A 29 -46.97 -2.78 3.78
C ASN A 29 -46.05 -2.47 2.60
N LEU A 30 -45.38 -1.31 2.66
CA LEU A 30 -44.26 -0.98 1.78
C LEU A 30 -43.04 -1.81 2.23
N PHE A 31 -42.57 -2.72 1.38
CA PHE A 31 -41.23 -3.26 1.47
C PHE A 31 -40.28 -2.37 0.66
N ILE A 32 -39.25 -1.87 1.33
CA ILE A 32 -38.06 -1.26 0.74
C ILE A 32 -37.20 -2.42 0.20
N ALA A 33 -37.01 -2.46 -1.11
CA ALA A 33 -36.06 -3.36 -1.76
C ALA A 33 -34.61 -2.82 -1.62
N PRO A 34 -33.60 -3.69 -1.45
CA PRO A 34 -32.19 -3.28 -1.39
C PRO A 34 -31.64 -2.95 -2.79
N PRO A 35 -30.71 -1.97 -2.93
CA PRO A 35 -30.12 -1.65 -4.21
C PRO A 35 -29.08 -2.69 -4.64
N LEU A 36 -29.20 -3.11 -5.90
CA LEU A 36 -28.29 -3.99 -6.63
C LEU A 36 -26.91 -3.35 -6.80
N ALA A 37 -25.87 -4.06 -6.38
CA ALA A 37 -24.46 -3.73 -6.59
C ALA A 37 -23.99 -4.23 -7.96
N HIS A 38 -23.39 -3.35 -8.76
CA HIS A 38 -22.71 -3.67 -10.02
C HIS A 38 -21.20 -3.41 -9.86
N PRO A 39 -20.31 -4.33 -10.27
CA PRO A 39 -18.88 -4.06 -10.30
C PRO A 39 -18.36 -3.74 -11.73
N HIS A 40 -17.46 -2.75 -11.78
CA HIS A 40 -16.45 -2.46 -12.81
C HIS A 40 -16.90 -2.31 -14.28
N VAL A 41 -17.37 -1.10 -14.61
CA VAL A 41 -17.07 -0.42 -15.88
C VAL A 41 -16.88 1.06 -15.54
N HIS A 42 -15.62 1.53 -15.44
CA HIS A 42 -15.36 2.98 -15.41
C HIS A 42 -15.36 3.50 -16.84
N THR A 43 -16.56 3.79 -17.34
CA THR A 43 -16.74 4.70 -18.48
C THR A 43 -17.34 5.97 -17.90
N TYR A 44 -16.58 7.07 -17.92
CA TYR A 44 -17.16 8.40 -17.71
C TYR A 44 -18.08 8.70 -18.90
N LEU A 45 -19.34 8.29 -18.81
CA LEU A 45 -20.39 8.72 -19.74
C LEU A 45 -20.96 10.04 -19.23
N ASN A 46 -20.37 11.13 -19.72
CA ASN A 46 -20.97 12.46 -19.66
C ASN A 46 -22.27 12.44 -20.48
N PHE A 47 -23.42 12.36 -19.81
CA PHE A 47 -24.71 12.67 -20.45
C PHE A 47 -24.79 14.18 -20.69
N ARG A 48 -24.35 14.65 -21.87
CA ARG A 48 -24.71 15.98 -22.38
C ARG A 48 -26.05 15.88 -23.12
N LEU A 49 -27.09 16.46 -22.52
CA LEU A 49 -28.33 16.81 -23.21
C LEU A 49 -28.03 17.92 -24.22
N ILE A 50 -27.92 17.55 -25.50
CA ILE A 50 -27.92 18.50 -26.62
C ILE A 50 -29.39 18.86 -26.88
N ILE A 51 -29.84 20.02 -26.41
CA ILE A 51 -31.11 20.58 -26.84
C ILE A 51 -30.85 21.39 -28.11
N GLY A 52 -31.05 20.72 -29.24
CA GLY A 52 -31.19 21.35 -30.56
C GLY A 52 -32.55 22.03 -30.70
N SER A 53 -32.55 23.11 -31.45
CA SER A 53 -33.56 24.15 -31.60
C SER A 53 -34.80 23.79 -32.43
N GLU A 54 -35.87 24.57 -32.19
CA GLU A 54 -37.06 24.81 -33.03
C GLU A 54 -38.10 23.66 -33.13
N THR A 55 -39.35 23.82 -32.66
CA THR A 55 -40.35 24.67 -33.31
C THR A 55 -41.62 24.88 -32.47
N LYS A 56 -42.25 26.03 -32.76
CA LYS A 56 -43.47 26.70 -32.23
C LYS A 56 -44.73 25.83 -32.06
N VAL A 57 -45.48 26.07 -30.97
CA VAL A 57 -46.96 26.27 -31.00
C VAL A 57 -47.39 27.28 -29.92
N LYS A 58 -48.26 28.23 -30.30
CA LYS A 58 -48.85 29.32 -29.48
C LYS A 58 -50.14 28.88 -28.73
N PRO A 59 -50.62 29.65 -27.73
CA PRO A 59 -51.55 29.20 -26.69
C PRO A 59 -53.00 29.69 -26.86
N ALA A 60 -53.97 29.03 -26.19
CA ALA A 60 -55.31 29.53 -25.87
C ALA A 60 -55.89 28.67 -24.72
N SER A 61 -55.91 29.15 -23.47
CA SER A 61 -56.95 29.96 -22.80
C SER A 61 -58.14 29.15 -22.25
N ASN A 62 -58.22 29.06 -20.90
CA ASN A 62 -59.38 29.40 -20.04
C ASN A 62 -59.45 28.52 -18.79
N PHE A 63 -59.14 29.08 -17.62
CA PHE A 63 -60.10 29.36 -16.52
C PHE A 63 -59.35 29.86 -15.26
N ARG A 64 -59.70 31.07 -14.81
CA ARG A 64 -59.49 31.64 -13.46
C ARG A 64 -60.71 31.23 -12.60
N ALA A 65 -60.75 31.23 -11.27
CA ALA A 65 -59.79 31.31 -10.16
C ALA A 65 -60.63 31.24 -8.86
N THR A 66 -60.12 30.61 -7.79
CA THR A 66 -60.40 30.92 -6.36
C THR A 66 -59.43 30.08 -5.51
N ALA A 67 -58.29 30.62 -5.07
CA ALA A 67 -58.06 31.40 -3.84
C ALA A 67 -57.92 30.56 -2.55
N CYS A 68 -56.66 30.27 -2.17
CA CYS A 68 -56.12 30.44 -0.82
C CYS A 68 -54.58 30.40 -0.92
N ARG A 69 -53.93 31.53 -0.62
CA ARG A 69 -52.47 31.76 -0.58
C ARG A 69 -52.08 31.84 0.89
N ASP A 70 -51.07 31.06 1.31
CA ASP A 70 -49.91 31.59 2.05
C ASP A 70 -48.82 30.51 2.24
N MET A 71 -47.58 30.95 1.99
CA MET A 71 -46.28 30.44 2.47
C MET A 71 -45.77 29.08 1.92
N CYS A 72 -45.14 29.14 0.73
CA CYS A 72 -44.02 28.27 0.35
C CYS A 72 -42.97 29.13 -0.38
N GLU A 73 -41.80 29.31 0.24
CA GLU A 73 -40.60 29.80 -0.43
C GLU A 73 -40.06 28.71 -1.38
N PRO A 74 -39.65 29.04 -2.62
CA PRO A 74 -38.99 28.09 -3.49
C PRO A 74 -37.50 27.98 -3.11
N LEU A 75 -37.08 26.76 -2.76
CA LEU A 75 -35.69 26.31 -2.77
C LEU A 75 -35.07 26.65 -4.13
N SER A 76 -34.25 27.70 -4.16
CA SER A 76 -33.38 27.97 -5.29
C SER A 76 -32.30 26.88 -5.33
N CYS A 77 -32.44 25.91 -6.23
CA CYS A 77 -31.29 25.19 -6.74
C CYS A 77 -30.44 26.20 -7.52
N ARG A 78 -29.44 26.79 -6.86
CA ARG A 78 -28.31 27.40 -7.57
C ARG A 78 -27.52 26.23 -8.16
N LEU A 79 -27.57 26.07 -9.48
CA LEU A 79 -26.40 25.57 -10.18
C LEU A 79 -25.34 26.64 -9.98
N ASP A 80 -24.40 26.42 -9.07
CA ASP A 80 -23.20 27.22 -8.99
C ASP A 80 -22.41 26.96 -10.28
N ILE A 81 -22.42 27.94 -11.17
CA ILE A 81 -21.49 27.98 -12.30
C ILE A 81 -20.13 28.24 -11.67
N LEU A 82 -19.33 27.17 -11.51
CA LEU A 82 -17.95 27.27 -11.08
C LEU A 82 -17.22 28.25 -11.99
N THR A 83 -16.63 29.28 -11.41
CA THR A 83 -15.80 30.19 -12.19
C THR A 83 -14.48 29.48 -12.54
N PRO A 84 -13.75 29.88 -13.59
CA PRO A 84 -12.44 29.28 -13.91
C PRO A 84 -11.42 29.33 -12.76
N ARG A 85 -11.60 30.24 -11.79
CA ARG A 85 -10.83 30.32 -10.54
C ARG A 85 -11.14 29.20 -9.54
N ASP A 86 -12.33 28.62 -9.61
CA ASP A 86 -12.78 27.56 -8.71
C ASP A 86 -12.31 26.18 -9.20
N LEU A 87 -12.23 25.97 -10.53
CA LEU A 87 -11.82 24.69 -11.13
C LEU A 87 -10.39 24.25 -10.76
N MET A 88 -9.42 25.16 -10.69
CA MET A 88 -8.06 24.78 -10.25
C MET A 88 -7.92 24.60 -8.73
N LYS A 89 -8.78 25.23 -7.93
CA LYS A 89 -8.84 25.00 -6.48
C LYS A 89 -9.54 23.68 -6.12
N GLU A 90 -10.52 23.26 -6.91
CA GLU A 90 -11.19 21.95 -6.79
C GLU A 90 -10.22 20.76 -6.91
N HIS A 91 -9.02 20.96 -7.45
CA HIS A 91 -8.01 19.91 -7.58
C HIS A 91 -7.11 19.74 -6.34
N ARG A 92 -7.27 20.57 -5.30
CA ARG A 92 -6.55 20.37 -4.03
C ARG A 92 -7.21 19.23 -3.26
N SER A 93 -6.44 18.18 -3.03
CA SER A 93 -6.80 17.08 -2.15
C SER A 93 -5.67 16.80 -1.18
N ASN A 94 -6.01 16.33 0.02
CA ASN A 94 -5.02 15.79 0.95
C ASN A 94 -4.48 14.42 0.49
N SER A 95 -5.16 13.78 -0.46
CA SER A 95 -4.79 12.48 -0.99
C SER A 95 -3.85 12.61 -2.19
N PRO A 96 -2.67 11.98 -2.16
CA PRO A 96 -1.76 11.97 -3.31
C PRO A 96 -2.31 11.15 -4.50
N LEU A 97 -3.40 10.40 -4.29
CA LEU A 97 -4.09 9.67 -5.36
C LEU A 97 -5.04 10.56 -6.16
N VAL A 98 -5.53 11.63 -5.52
CA VAL A 98 -6.41 12.62 -6.15
C VAL A 98 -5.59 13.84 -6.55
N ASP A 99 -4.76 14.36 -5.68
CA ASP A 99 -3.77 15.38 -6.04
C ASP A 99 -2.48 14.71 -6.56
N THR A 100 -2.45 14.49 -7.87
CA THR A 100 -1.33 13.81 -8.55
C THR A 100 -0.16 14.74 -8.88
N ARG A 101 -0.21 16.00 -8.44
CA ARG A 101 0.83 16.97 -8.75
C ARG A 101 2.15 16.55 -8.13
N ARG A 102 3.21 16.75 -8.90
CA ARG A 102 4.60 16.54 -8.48
C ARG A 102 5.47 17.65 -9.07
N PRO A 103 6.43 18.21 -8.32
CA PRO A 103 6.64 18.03 -6.88
C PRO A 103 5.44 18.55 -6.08
N LEU A 104 5.16 17.91 -4.93
CA LEU A 104 4.16 18.40 -4.00
C LEU A 104 4.64 19.72 -3.38
N ASP A 105 3.70 20.55 -2.94
CA ASP A 105 4.03 21.84 -2.31
C ASP A 105 4.92 21.65 -1.07
N GLY A 106 6.00 22.42 -0.99
CA GLY A 106 6.95 22.40 0.12
C GLY A 106 7.89 21.19 0.16
N THR A 107 7.88 20.31 -0.85
CA THR A 107 8.66 19.06 -0.82
C THR A 107 10.04 19.15 -1.46
N HIS A 108 10.92 18.20 -1.12
CA HIS A 108 12.20 18.00 -1.78
C HIS A 108 12.04 17.19 -3.05
N VAL A 109 12.71 17.60 -4.12
CA VAL A 109 12.77 16.78 -5.35
C VAL A 109 13.81 15.67 -5.20
N ASP A 110 13.51 14.51 -5.79
CA ASP A 110 14.40 13.36 -5.73
C ASP A 110 15.63 13.50 -6.64
N PHE A 111 15.41 14.05 -7.83
CA PHE A 111 16.43 14.21 -8.86
C PHE A 111 16.59 15.67 -9.29
N ASN A 112 17.80 16.00 -9.71
CA ASN A 112 18.14 17.20 -10.43
C ASN A 112 18.73 16.80 -11.80
N PRO A 113 18.11 17.17 -12.94
CA PRO A 113 16.91 18.01 -13.07
C PRO A 113 15.62 17.40 -12.49
N PRO A 114 14.68 18.23 -12.01
CA PRO A 114 13.42 17.77 -11.42
C PRO A 114 12.39 17.30 -12.45
N GLY A 115 11.53 16.37 -12.04
CA GLY A 115 10.33 15.96 -12.76
C GLY A 115 9.08 16.66 -12.26
N PHE A 116 8.15 16.94 -13.17
CA PHE A 116 6.89 17.64 -12.93
C PHE A 116 5.72 16.82 -13.46
N VAL A 117 4.63 16.80 -12.71
CA VAL A 117 3.35 16.19 -13.08
C VAL A 117 2.23 17.14 -12.72
N TRP A 118 1.28 17.35 -13.62
CA TRP A 118 0.10 18.18 -13.39
C TRP A 118 -1.14 17.53 -14.01
N ARG A 119 -2.32 18.00 -13.61
CA ARG A 119 -3.58 17.48 -14.15
C ARG A 119 -3.80 18.00 -15.58
N PRO A 120 -4.22 17.14 -16.52
CA PRO A 120 -4.60 17.58 -17.86
C PRO A 120 -5.81 18.51 -17.86
N VAL A 121 -5.81 19.46 -18.79
CA VAL A 121 -6.93 20.34 -19.11
C VAL A 121 -7.53 19.89 -20.44
N GLU A 122 -8.86 19.71 -20.48
CA GLU A 122 -9.57 19.31 -21.69
C GLU A 122 -9.37 20.34 -22.81
N GLY A 123 -9.05 19.87 -24.02
CA GLY A 123 -8.80 20.73 -25.18
C GLY A 123 -7.45 21.43 -25.22
N ALA A 124 -6.59 21.28 -24.20
CA ALA A 124 -5.26 21.89 -24.22
C ALA A 124 -4.37 21.27 -25.32
N GLU A 125 -3.77 22.13 -26.14
CA GLU A 125 -2.82 21.73 -27.19
C GLU A 125 -1.39 21.64 -26.66
N HIS A 126 -1.03 22.55 -25.74
CA HIS A 126 0.27 22.61 -25.10
C HIS A 126 0.17 23.30 -23.74
N TYR A 127 1.22 23.20 -22.93
CA TYR A 127 1.32 23.81 -21.61
C TYR A 127 2.53 24.75 -21.56
N GLU A 128 2.42 25.81 -20.78
CA GLU A 128 3.58 26.58 -20.34
C GLU A 128 3.84 26.34 -18.86
N ILE A 129 5.10 26.06 -18.51
CA ILE A 129 5.55 25.86 -17.13
C ILE A 129 6.55 26.97 -16.80
N ILE A 130 6.36 27.61 -15.65
CA ILE A 130 7.32 28.55 -15.07
C ILE A 130 8.00 27.88 -13.88
N ILE A 131 9.33 27.98 -13.82
CA ILE A 131 10.14 27.64 -12.65
C ILE A 131 10.92 28.88 -12.25
N ALA A 132 10.67 29.40 -11.06
CA ALA A 132 11.24 30.66 -10.55
C ALA A 132 11.95 30.45 -9.20
N PRO A 133 13.17 30.93 -8.97
CA PRO A 133 13.79 30.92 -7.65
C PRO A 133 12.99 31.78 -6.66
N LEU A 134 12.67 31.27 -5.47
CA LEU A 134 11.88 32.01 -4.47
C LEU A 134 12.61 33.26 -3.95
N GLY A 135 13.96 33.22 -3.91
CA GLY A 135 14.81 34.34 -3.48
C GLY A 135 15.01 35.44 -4.52
N GLY A 136 14.32 35.38 -5.66
CA GLY A 136 14.57 36.23 -6.82
C GLY A 136 15.67 35.66 -7.73
N GLY A 137 15.53 35.90 -9.04
CA GLY A 137 16.41 35.34 -10.06
C GLY A 137 15.76 35.34 -11.43
N ILE A 138 16.31 34.57 -12.37
CA ILE A 138 15.77 34.44 -13.73
C ILE A 138 14.72 33.33 -13.74
N ASP A 139 13.49 33.70 -14.06
CA ASP A 139 12.41 32.75 -14.33
C ASP A 139 12.73 31.92 -15.58
N ARG A 140 12.57 30.60 -15.47
CA ARG A 140 12.65 29.70 -16.62
C ARG A 140 11.25 29.39 -17.09
N VAL A 141 10.98 29.65 -18.37
CA VAL A 141 9.69 29.37 -19.01
C VAL A 141 9.88 28.27 -20.04
N TYR A 142 9.07 27.22 -19.94
CA TYR A 142 9.13 26.07 -20.84
C TYR A 142 7.77 25.85 -21.49
N ARG A 143 7.79 25.58 -22.79
CA ARG A 143 6.63 25.06 -23.52
C ARG A 143 6.72 23.54 -23.53
N VAL A 144 5.66 22.87 -23.10
CA VAL A 144 5.59 21.41 -23.02
C VAL A 144 4.39 20.91 -23.81
N GLU A 145 4.61 19.87 -24.60
CA GLU A 145 3.60 19.25 -25.46
C GLU A 145 3.44 17.77 -25.07
N GLY A 146 2.26 17.20 -25.31
CA GLY A 146 1.98 15.79 -25.01
C GLY A 146 1.51 15.54 -23.57
N ARG A 147 2.14 14.59 -22.87
CA ARG A 147 1.73 14.16 -21.52
C ARG A 147 1.90 15.29 -20.50
N CYS A 148 1.00 15.36 -19.53
CA CYS A 148 1.14 16.23 -18.36
C CYS A 148 2.11 15.66 -17.32
N LEU A 149 3.24 15.17 -17.81
CA LEU A 149 4.39 14.69 -17.07
C LEU A 149 5.63 15.06 -17.88
N TRP A 150 6.58 15.73 -17.24
CA TRP A 150 7.75 16.28 -17.92
C TRP A 150 8.95 16.33 -16.99
N VAL A 151 10.15 16.08 -17.51
CA VAL A 151 11.41 16.23 -16.77
C VAL A 151 12.12 17.45 -17.32
N CYS A 152 12.55 18.34 -16.41
CA CYS A 152 13.26 19.54 -16.77
C CYS A 152 14.54 19.18 -17.55
N PRO A 153 14.85 19.83 -18.68
CA PRO A 153 16.07 19.55 -19.44
C PRO A 153 17.30 20.06 -18.71
N ASP A 154 17.16 21.06 -17.84
CA ASP A 154 18.27 21.77 -17.22
C ASP A 154 18.29 21.55 -15.70
N PRO A 155 19.47 21.27 -15.11
CA PRO A 155 19.60 21.22 -13.68
C PRO A 155 19.34 22.62 -13.11
N LEU A 156 18.81 22.60 -11.90
CA LEU A 156 18.59 23.78 -11.08
C LEU A 156 19.74 23.90 -10.08
N GLU A 157 20.05 25.13 -9.70
CA GLU A 157 20.95 25.37 -8.58
C GLU A 157 20.29 24.91 -7.27
N ARG A 158 21.06 24.81 -6.19
CA ARG A 158 20.49 24.50 -4.88
C ARG A 158 19.67 25.69 -4.40
N GLY A 159 18.49 25.43 -3.86
CA GLY A 159 17.58 26.47 -3.39
C GLY A 159 16.12 26.07 -3.42
N THR A 160 15.28 27.02 -3.01
CA THR A 160 13.82 26.90 -3.05
C THR A 160 13.30 27.55 -4.31
N TYR A 161 12.44 26.82 -5.03
CA TYR A 161 11.82 27.26 -6.27
C TYR A 161 10.31 27.27 -6.15
N VAL A 162 9.69 28.09 -6.97
CA VAL A 162 8.26 28.12 -7.24
C VAL A 162 8.04 27.56 -8.63
N TRP A 163 7.04 26.69 -8.80
CA TRP A 163 6.55 26.29 -10.11
C TRP A 163 5.04 26.51 -10.25
N ARG A 164 4.63 26.80 -11.49
CA ARG A 164 3.23 26.91 -11.91
C ARG A 164 3.11 26.60 -13.39
N TRP A 165 1.92 26.20 -13.84
CA TRP A 165 1.66 25.92 -15.25
C TRP A 165 0.38 26.58 -15.73
N ARG A 166 0.22 26.68 -17.05
CA ARG A 166 -1.04 27.04 -17.70
C ARG A 166 -1.27 26.16 -18.93
N ALA A 167 -2.54 25.96 -19.29
CA ALA A 167 -2.93 25.23 -20.47
C ALA A 167 -3.28 26.21 -21.60
N LEU A 168 -2.79 25.96 -22.81
CA LEU A 168 -3.01 26.79 -23.99
C LEU A 168 -3.85 26.01 -25.02
N GLY A 169 -4.79 26.68 -25.69
CA GLY A 169 -5.77 26.06 -26.59
C GLY A 169 -6.99 25.44 -25.90
N GLY A 170 -6.97 25.34 -24.56
CA GLY A 170 -8.04 24.73 -23.76
C GLY A 170 -9.17 25.68 -23.35
N GLY A 171 -9.23 26.89 -23.91
CA GLY A 171 -10.22 27.90 -23.56
C GLY A 171 -9.96 28.62 -22.24
N GLN A 172 -8.77 28.44 -21.65
CA GLN A 172 -8.34 29.06 -20.39
C GLN A 172 -6.87 29.53 -20.43
N ASP A 173 -6.46 30.03 -21.57
CA ASP A 173 -5.06 30.30 -21.96
C ASP A 173 -4.35 31.35 -21.10
N ASP A 174 -5.09 32.25 -20.46
CA ASP A 174 -4.55 33.28 -19.58
C ASP A 174 -4.55 32.88 -18.08
N ILE A 175 -4.98 31.65 -17.77
CA ILE A 175 -5.14 31.20 -16.38
C ILE A 175 -3.95 30.33 -15.96
N TRP A 176 -3.15 30.87 -15.03
CA TRP A 176 -2.09 30.16 -14.35
C TRP A 176 -2.61 29.36 -13.17
N SER A 177 -1.99 28.20 -12.92
CA SER A 177 -2.10 27.52 -11.65
C SER A 177 -1.63 28.44 -10.54
N GLU A 178 -2.11 28.17 -9.33
CA GLU A 178 -1.46 28.71 -8.14
C GLU A 178 0.02 28.27 -8.08
N PRO A 179 0.88 29.04 -7.39
CA PRO A 179 2.27 28.69 -7.22
C PRO A 179 2.44 27.55 -6.21
N PHE A 180 3.35 26.62 -6.51
CA PHE A 180 3.80 25.57 -5.60
C PHE A 180 5.29 25.69 -5.36
N THR A 181 5.72 25.41 -4.14
CA THR A 181 7.12 25.46 -3.76
C THR A 181 7.75 24.07 -3.78
N PHE A 182 9.04 23.98 -4.09
CA PHE A 182 9.84 22.78 -3.92
C PHE A 182 11.30 23.14 -3.64
N GLN A 183 12.06 22.18 -3.14
CA GLN A 183 13.45 22.38 -2.75
C GLN A 183 14.39 21.47 -3.53
N VAL A 184 15.48 22.06 -4.04
CA VAL A 184 16.66 21.36 -4.55
C VAL A 184 17.74 21.51 -3.49
N SER A 185 18.04 20.46 -2.74
CA SER A 185 18.98 20.49 -1.61
C SER A 185 20.18 19.57 -1.87
N ASP A 186 21.17 19.55 -0.98
CA ASP A 186 22.32 18.64 -1.11
C ASP A 186 21.94 17.15 -1.10
N GLN A 187 20.71 16.83 -0.66
CA GLN A 187 20.14 15.48 -0.70
C GLN A 187 19.43 15.14 -2.01
N THR A 188 19.36 16.07 -2.96
CA THR A 188 18.78 15.83 -4.30
C THR A 188 19.88 15.28 -5.20
N ALA A 189 19.69 14.05 -5.68
CA ALA A 189 20.67 13.36 -6.51
C ALA A 189 20.73 13.97 -7.92
N GLU A 190 21.94 14.07 -8.47
CA GLU A 190 22.12 14.49 -9.85
C GLU A 190 22.09 13.29 -10.79
N MET A 191 21.13 13.29 -11.71
CA MET A 191 21.01 12.26 -12.74
C MET A 191 20.18 12.79 -13.91
N ARG A 192 20.82 12.92 -15.07
CA ARG A 192 20.14 13.18 -16.33
C ARG A 192 19.74 11.86 -16.96
N ILE A 193 18.46 11.73 -17.31
CA ILE A 193 17.99 10.57 -18.07
C ILE A 193 18.33 10.75 -19.57
N PRO A 194 18.73 9.68 -20.28
CA PRO A 194 18.88 9.70 -21.73
C PRO A 194 17.53 9.74 -22.45
N THR A 195 17.54 10.09 -23.74
CA THR A 195 16.42 9.76 -24.63
C THR A 195 16.33 8.24 -24.83
N GLY A 196 15.17 7.74 -25.24
CA GLY A 196 15.00 6.32 -25.58
C GLY A 196 15.98 5.85 -26.65
N LYS A 197 16.19 6.67 -27.69
CA LYS A 197 17.19 6.45 -28.73
C LYS A 197 18.61 6.34 -28.19
N ASP A 198 19.03 7.30 -27.37
CA ASP A 198 20.39 7.30 -26.79
C ASP A 198 20.58 6.11 -25.85
N LEU A 199 19.55 5.71 -25.12
CA LEU A 199 19.61 4.53 -24.26
C LEU A 199 19.74 3.27 -25.12
N VAL A 200 18.88 3.06 -26.11
CA VAL A 200 18.94 1.91 -27.02
C VAL A 200 20.33 1.79 -27.66
N GLY A 201 20.93 2.91 -28.08
CA GLY A 201 22.29 2.94 -28.63
C GLY A 201 23.40 2.52 -27.65
N ARG A 202 23.17 2.58 -26.34
CA ARG A 202 24.11 2.10 -25.29
C ARG A 202 23.98 0.60 -25.02
N LEU A 203 22.78 0.05 -25.23
CA LEU A 203 22.44 -1.32 -24.87
C LEU A 203 22.98 -2.31 -25.93
N SER A 204 24.21 -2.77 -25.72
CA SER A 204 24.93 -3.70 -26.62
C SER A 204 25.44 -4.94 -25.89
N GLY A 205 25.86 -5.97 -26.64
CA GLY A 205 26.34 -7.24 -26.09
C GLY A 205 25.21 -8.18 -25.64
N ARG A 206 25.55 -9.45 -25.41
CA ARG A 206 24.64 -10.47 -24.84
C ARG A 206 25.41 -11.51 -24.01
N PRO A 207 24.85 -12.02 -22.90
CA PRO A 207 23.61 -11.56 -22.26
C PRO A 207 23.76 -10.11 -21.78
N ARG A 208 22.65 -9.41 -21.61
CA ARG A 208 22.65 -7.99 -21.22
C ARG A 208 21.69 -7.68 -20.07
N HIS A 209 20.83 -8.62 -19.71
CA HIS A 209 19.80 -8.46 -18.71
C HIS A 209 20.19 -9.12 -17.39
N LEU A 210 20.30 -8.32 -16.33
CA LEU A 210 20.77 -8.67 -14.98
C LEU A 210 22.22 -9.17 -14.94
N ILE A 211 22.59 -10.18 -15.71
CA ILE A 211 23.96 -10.65 -15.92
C ILE A 211 24.42 -10.15 -17.30
N THR A 212 25.40 -9.25 -17.33
CA THR A 212 25.97 -8.76 -18.58
C THR A 212 27.08 -9.68 -19.10
N GLU A 213 27.33 -9.66 -20.41
CA GLU A 213 28.41 -10.38 -21.08
C GLU A 213 29.75 -10.20 -20.35
N LYS A 214 30.04 -8.95 -19.95
CA LYS A 214 31.25 -8.59 -19.20
C LYS A 214 31.36 -9.29 -17.85
N ARG A 215 30.25 -9.57 -17.17
CA ARG A 215 30.25 -10.21 -15.84
C ARG A 215 30.14 -11.73 -15.93
N LEU A 216 29.63 -12.28 -17.04
CA LEU A 216 29.23 -13.68 -17.15
C LEU A 216 30.32 -14.68 -16.72
N ASP A 217 31.54 -14.54 -17.21
CA ASP A 217 32.63 -15.49 -16.90
C ASP A 217 32.99 -15.48 -15.40
N SER A 218 33.09 -14.30 -14.80
CA SER A 218 33.34 -14.17 -13.37
C SER A 218 32.18 -14.73 -12.54
N PHE A 219 30.94 -14.52 -12.99
CA PHE A 219 29.74 -15.01 -12.33
C PHE A 219 29.66 -16.54 -12.38
N ARG A 220 29.95 -17.16 -13.54
CA ARG A 220 30.05 -18.62 -13.68
C ARG A 220 31.10 -19.21 -12.74
N LYS A 221 32.29 -18.63 -12.71
CA LYS A 221 33.37 -19.08 -11.81
C LYS A 221 32.95 -19.03 -10.34
N ASP A 222 32.26 -17.97 -9.93
CA ASP A 222 31.76 -17.82 -8.56
C ASP A 222 30.66 -18.85 -8.24
N CYS A 223 29.78 -19.15 -9.19
CA CYS A 223 28.78 -20.22 -9.05
C CYS A 223 29.42 -21.61 -8.93
N HIS A 224 30.51 -21.90 -9.64
CA HIS A 224 31.12 -23.24 -9.62
C HIS A 224 32.08 -23.46 -8.45
N SER A 225 32.74 -22.38 -7.99
CA SER A 225 33.88 -22.50 -7.06
C SER A 225 34.00 -21.40 -6.00
N GLY A 226 33.13 -20.39 -6.02
CA GLY A 226 33.20 -19.23 -5.12
C GLY A 226 32.08 -19.19 -4.09
N SER A 227 31.70 -17.98 -3.66
CA SER A 227 30.75 -17.78 -2.56
C SER A 227 29.32 -18.14 -2.94
N ARG A 228 28.99 -18.15 -4.24
CA ARG A 228 27.67 -18.51 -4.76
C ARG A 228 27.40 -20.00 -4.88
N LYS A 229 28.41 -20.86 -4.71
CA LYS A 229 28.29 -22.29 -5.01
C LYS A 229 27.11 -22.97 -4.31
N ALA A 230 26.94 -22.77 -3.00
CA ALA A 230 25.87 -23.44 -2.26
C ALA A 230 24.47 -23.00 -2.73
N GLU A 231 24.27 -21.70 -2.95
CA GLU A 231 23.02 -21.13 -3.44
C GLU A 231 22.75 -21.57 -4.89
N TRP A 232 23.80 -21.69 -5.72
CA TRP A 232 23.72 -22.19 -7.08
C TRP A 232 23.25 -23.64 -7.16
N GLU A 233 23.87 -24.54 -6.38
CA GLU A 233 23.50 -25.96 -6.36
C GLU A 233 22.04 -26.17 -5.91
N ALA A 234 21.54 -25.35 -4.99
CA ALA A 234 20.13 -25.35 -4.60
C ALA A 234 19.19 -24.95 -5.76
N LEU A 235 19.51 -23.87 -6.48
CA LEU A 235 18.75 -23.43 -7.66
C LEU A 235 18.77 -24.49 -8.78
N LYS A 236 19.93 -25.10 -9.02
CA LYS A 236 20.09 -26.17 -10.01
C LYS A 236 19.29 -27.41 -9.66
N THR A 237 19.25 -27.78 -8.38
CA THR A 237 18.46 -28.92 -7.89
C THR A 237 16.97 -28.68 -8.08
N GLU A 238 16.49 -27.49 -7.75
CA GLU A 238 15.11 -27.07 -8.04
C GLU A 238 14.82 -27.12 -9.54
N ALA A 239 15.71 -26.57 -10.37
CA ALA A 239 15.55 -26.60 -11.82
C ALA A 239 15.44 -28.04 -12.37
N ALA A 240 16.28 -28.96 -11.90
CA ALA A 240 16.21 -30.37 -12.31
C ALA A 240 14.89 -31.04 -11.91
N SER A 241 14.38 -30.74 -10.70
CA SER A 241 13.06 -31.19 -10.24
C SER A 241 11.94 -30.66 -11.13
N ARG A 242 11.95 -29.35 -11.39
CA ARG A 242 10.98 -28.67 -12.28
C ARG A 242 11.03 -29.20 -13.70
N LEU A 243 12.22 -29.46 -14.25
CA LEU A 243 12.41 -30.04 -15.58
C LEU A 243 11.82 -31.45 -15.66
N GLY A 244 11.96 -32.26 -14.60
CA GLY A 244 11.37 -33.59 -14.52
C GLY A 244 9.83 -33.60 -14.50
N LEU A 245 9.20 -32.53 -14.03
CA LEU A 245 7.74 -32.34 -14.12
C LEU A 245 7.29 -31.93 -15.53
N ASP A 246 8.20 -31.36 -16.32
CA ASP A 246 7.99 -30.82 -17.67
C ASP A 246 6.68 -30.03 -17.83
N PHE A 247 6.36 -29.19 -16.86
CA PHE A 247 5.12 -28.43 -16.87
C PHE A 247 5.06 -27.47 -18.07
N THR A 248 3.98 -27.55 -18.83
CA THR A 248 3.62 -26.64 -19.92
C THR A 248 2.11 -26.38 -19.89
N MET A 249 1.67 -25.28 -20.49
CA MET A 249 0.25 -25.00 -20.69
C MET A 249 0.03 -24.32 -22.03
N THR A 250 -1.15 -24.53 -22.63
CA THR A 250 -1.57 -23.82 -23.83
C THR A 250 -2.34 -22.55 -23.49
N GLU A 251 -2.66 -21.75 -24.51
CA GLU A 251 -3.45 -20.53 -24.32
C GLU A 251 -4.76 -20.85 -23.57
N PRO A 252 -5.02 -20.20 -22.42
CA PRO A 252 -6.25 -20.44 -21.66
C PRO A 252 -7.48 -19.93 -22.44
N PRO A 253 -8.69 -20.44 -22.15
CA PRO A 253 -9.90 -19.92 -22.77
C PRO A 253 -10.21 -18.49 -22.30
N PHE A 254 -11.10 -17.79 -23.01
CA PHE A 254 -11.64 -16.51 -22.57
C PHE A 254 -12.37 -16.66 -21.22
N LEU A 255 -12.07 -15.75 -20.29
CA LEU A 255 -12.86 -15.60 -19.07
C LEU A 255 -14.37 -15.40 -19.39
N PRO A 256 -15.28 -16.16 -18.75
CA PRO A 256 -16.72 -16.02 -18.92
C PRO A 256 -17.24 -14.75 -18.23
N ASN A 257 -18.56 -14.50 -18.29
CA ASN A 257 -19.13 -13.35 -17.61
C ASN A 257 -19.15 -13.56 -16.10
N ARG A 258 -18.33 -12.80 -15.36
CA ARG A 258 -18.18 -12.91 -13.91
C ARG A 258 -19.48 -12.80 -13.10
N SER A 259 -20.47 -12.03 -13.56
CA SER A 259 -21.73 -11.87 -12.83
C SER A 259 -22.72 -13.00 -13.07
N LYS A 260 -22.55 -13.76 -14.17
CA LYS A 260 -23.40 -14.90 -14.52
C LYS A 260 -22.79 -16.23 -14.11
N GLU A 261 -21.46 -16.32 -14.22
CA GLU A 261 -20.70 -17.57 -14.12
C GLU A 261 -19.50 -17.37 -13.17
N HIS A 262 -19.79 -16.99 -11.93
CA HIS A 262 -18.78 -16.60 -10.94
C HIS A 262 -17.72 -17.69 -10.69
N ASP A 263 -18.17 -18.94 -10.51
CA ASP A 263 -17.28 -20.06 -10.17
C ASP A 263 -16.40 -20.47 -11.36
N ALA A 264 -17.00 -20.59 -12.56
CA ALA A 264 -16.26 -20.86 -13.79
C ALA A 264 -15.25 -19.74 -14.11
N TRP A 265 -15.64 -18.48 -13.88
CA TRP A 265 -14.72 -17.34 -13.98
C TRP A 265 -13.55 -17.51 -13.01
N GLY A 266 -13.83 -17.82 -11.74
CA GLY A 266 -12.81 -17.99 -10.70
C GLY A 266 -11.84 -19.12 -11.01
N GLN A 267 -12.35 -20.26 -11.50
CA GLN A 267 -11.54 -21.40 -11.88
C GLN A 267 -10.62 -21.07 -13.06
N ILE A 268 -11.17 -20.61 -14.18
CA ILE A 268 -10.39 -20.29 -15.39
C ILE A 268 -9.36 -19.20 -15.09
N PHE A 269 -9.75 -18.16 -14.33
CA PHE A 269 -8.83 -17.10 -13.91
C PHE A 269 -7.66 -17.66 -13.09
N LYS A 270 -7.94 -18.51 -12.11
CA LYS A 270 -6.92 -19.10 -11.23
C LYS A 270 -5.98 -20.01 -12.01
N GLU A 271 -6.50 -20.86 -12.90
CA GLU A 271 -5.70 -21.74 -13.76
C GLU A 271 -4.83 -20.93 -14.72
N ALA A 272 -5.41 -19.95 -15.42
CA ALA A 272 -4.68 -19.06 -16.32
C ALA A 272 -3.57 -18.30 -15.60
N MET A 273 -3.85 -17.74 -14.42
CA MET A 273 -2.88 -16.97 -13.63
C MET A 273 -1.76 -17.87 -13.07
N SER A 274 -2.11 -18.98 -12.40
CA SER A 274 -1.12 -19.85 -11.76
C SER A 274 -0.27 -20.61 -12.79
N GLY A 275 -0.90 -21.15 -13.83
CA GLY A 275 -0.22 -21.87 -14.90
C GLY A 275 0.75 -20.98 -15.69
N SER A 276 0.31 -19.79 -16.09
CA SER A 276 1.18 -18.90 -16.89
C SER A 276 2.38 -18.41 -16.09
N ARG A 277 2.18 -18.12 -14.80
CA ARG A 277 3.28 -17.80 -13.87
C ARG A 277 4.25 -18.96 -13.73
N GLN A 278 3.76 -20.19 -13.58
CA GLN A 278 4.61 -21.36 -13.43
C GLN A 278 5.41 -21.65 -14.71
N MET A 279 4.77 -21.61 -15.88
CA MET A 279 5.45 -21.85 -17.16
C MET A 279 6.55 -20.79 -17.42
N GLY A 280 6.29 -19.53 -17.10
CA GLY A 280 7.31 -18.47 -17.20
C GLY A 280 8.44 -18.62 -16.18
N GLN A 281 8.14 -19.09 -14.96
CA GLN A 281 9.15 -19.37 -13.93
C GLN A 281 10.10 -20.47 -14.40
N ASP A 282 9.53 -21.56 -14.91
CA ASP A 282 10.29 -22.68 -15.43
C ASP A 282 11.17 -22.21 -16.60
N ALA A 283 10.63 -21.42 -17.54
CA ALA A 283 11.41 -20.86 -18.66
C ALA A 283 12.62 -20.04 -18.17
N GLN A 284 12.42 -19.13 -17.22
CA GLN A 284 13.49 -18.28 -16.67
C GLN A 284 14.52 -19.11 -15.87
N LEU A 285 14.07 -20.04 -15.03
CA LEU A 285 14.95 -20.87 -14.22
C LEU A 285 15.81 -21.79 -15.10
N PHE A 286 15.21 -22.41 -16.12
CA PHE A 286 15.93 -23.25 -17.07
C PHE A 286 16.91 -22.42 -17.91
N ALA A 287 16.51 -21.23 -18.33
CA ALA A 287 17.41 -20.31 -19.01
C ALA A 287 18.62 -19.91 -18.14
N LEU A 288 18.43 -19.72 -16.82
CA LEU A 288 19.53 -19.42 -15.89
C LEU A 288 20.50 -20.60 -15.78
N VAL A 289 19.99 -21.84 -15.69
CA VAL A 289 20.81 -23.07 -15.68
C VAL A 289 21.60 -23.22 -16.97
N TYR A 290 20.96 -23.04 -18.11
CA TYR A 290 21.67 -23.01 -19.38
C TYR A 290 22.75 -21.93 -19.41
N LEU A 291 22.44 -20.71 -18.95
CA LEU A 291 23.39 -19.61 -18.97
C LEU A 291 24.65 -19.90 -18.14
N ILE A 292 24.50 -20.55 -16.98
CA ILE A 292 25.62 -20.80 -16.07
C ILE A 292 26.36 -22.10 -16.39
N ASP A 293 25.64 -23.19 -16.61
CA ASP A 293 26.20 -24.54 -16.75
C ASP A 293 26.28 -25.03 -18.20
N GLN A 294 25.65 -24.33 -19.15
CA GLN A 294 25.59 -24.71 -20.57
C GLN A 294 24.96 -26.09 -20.81
N ASP A 295 24.07 -26.54 -19.93
CA ASP A 295 23.30 -27.77 -20.12
C ASP A 295 22.17 -27.54 -21.13
N GLU A 296 22.35 -28.04 -22.36
CA GLU A 296 21.45 -27.86 -23.49
C GLU A 296 20.02 -28.36 -23.24
N ARG A 297 19.81 -29.31 -22.31
CA ARG A 297 18.46 -29.80 -21.97
C ARG A 297 17.62 -28.67 -21.38
N PHE A 298 18.22 -27.85 -20.53
CA PHE A 298 17.56 -26.68 -19.95
C PHE A 298 17.39 -25.57 -20.99
N GLY A 299 18.37 -25.37 -21.88
CA GLY A 299 18.26 -24.43 -23.00
C GLY A 299 17.03 -24.73 -23.87
N ARG A 300 16.88 -25.99 -24.29
CA ARG A 300 15.74 -26.46 -25.08
C ARG A 300 14.41 -26.31 -24.34
N ALA A 301 14.36 -26.75 -23.09
CA ALA A 301 13.15 -26.66 -22.27
C ALA A 301 12.69 -25.22 -22.05
N ALA A 302 13.62 -24.27 -21.90
CA ALA A 302 13.32 -22.85 -21.84
C ALA A 302 12.79 -22.32 -23.18
N THR A 303 13.42 -22.69 -24.30
CA THR A 303 12.96 -22.29 -25.64
C THR A 303 11.54 -22.79 -25.92
N ASP A 304 11.22 -24.05 -25.60
CA ASP A 304 9.89 -24.62 -25.86
C ASP A 304 8.77 -23.84 -25.17
N ARG A 305 9.03 -23.38 -23.94
CA ARG A 305 8.08 -22.56 -23.16
C ARG A 305 7.93 -21.15 -23.73
N LEU A 306 9.01 -20.56 -24.22
CA LEU A 306 8.95 -19.27 -24.92
C LEU A 306 8.21 -19.38 -26.26
N LEU A 307 8.40 -20.47 -27.00
CA LEU A 307 7.68 -20.73 -28.24
C LEU A 307 6.20 -20.98 -27.99
N GLU A 308 5.84 -21.64 -26.89
CA GLU A 308 4.44 -21.78 -26.50
C GLU A 308 3.80 -20.42 -26.19
N PHE A 309 4.46 -19.57 -25.39
CA PHE A 309 3.99 -18.19 -25.18
C PHE A 309 3.89 -17.37 -26.47
N ALA A 310 4.79 -17.60 -27.43
CA ALA A 310 4.78 -16.91 -28.72
C ALA A 310 3.60 -17.33 -29.62
N ARG A 311 2.96 -18.47 -29.34
CA ARG A 311 1.76 -18.94 -30.06
C ARG A 311 0.47 -18.31 -29.56
N TRP A 312 0.45 -17.78 -28.34
CA TRP A 312 -0.75 -17.22 -27.73
C TRP A 312 -1.13 -15.92 -28.43
N ASP A 313 -2.41 -15.79 -28.79
CA ASP A 313 -2.93 -14.60 -29.44
C ASP A 313 -2.78 -13.38 -28.51
N VAL A 314 -2.03 -12.37 -28.97
CA VAL A 314 -1.79 -11.15 -28.20
C VAL A 314 -3.08 -10.37 -27.98
N ASP A 315 -4.03 -10.43 -28.93
CA ASP A 315 -5.35 -9.79 -28.83
C ASP A 315 -6.43 -10.75 -28.28
N GLY A 316 -6.04 -11.99 -27.97
CA GLY A 316 -6.91 -13.06 -27.52
C GLY A 316 -7.21 -13.05 -26.02
N SER A 317 -7.40 -14.25 -25.45
CA SER A 317 -7.79 -14.43 -24.05
C SER A 317 -6.71 -13.96 -23.07
N THR A 318 -5.46 -13.86 -23.53
CA THR A 318 -4.29 -13.45 -22.75
C THR A 318 -3.86 -12.02 -23.02
N SER A 319 -4.71 -11.22 -23.66
CA SER A 319 -4.46 -9.80 -23.87
C SER A 319 -4.49 -9.02 -22.56
N THR A 320 -3.72 -7.93 -22.48
CA THR A 320 -3.73 -7.07 -21.27
C THR A 320 -5.08 -6.38 -21.01
N PHE A 321 -5.97 -6.36 -22.00
CA PHE A 321 -7.30 -5.73 -21.92
C PHE A 321 -8.40 -6.72 -21.54
N HIS A 322 -8.18 -8.03 -21.70
CA HIS A 322 -9.12 -9.08 -21.28
C HIS A 322 -8.72 -9.73 -19.95
N ASN A 323 -7.58 -10.41 -19.92
CA ASN A 323 -7.02 -11.04 -18.73
C ASN A 323 -5.52 -10.72 -18.64
N ASN A 324 -5.17 -9.75 -17.81
CA ASN A 324 -3.79 -9.26 -17.80
C ASN A 324 -2.81 -10.16 -17.04
N GLU A 325 -3.27 -11.14 -16.24
CA GLU A 325 -2.39 -12.00 -15.45
C GLU A 325 -1.47 -12.88 -16.32
N PRO A 326 -1.99 -13.59 -17.35
CA PRO A 326 -1.14 -14.25 -18.34
C PRO A 326 -0.24 -13.28 -19.10
N HIS A 327 -0.75 -12.13 -19.53
CA HIS A 327 0.05 -11.11 -20.22
C HIS A 327 1.29 -10.69 -19.40
N MET A 328 1.08 -10.40 -18.12
CA MET A 328 2.15 -10.03 -17.18
C MET A 328 3.17 -11.15 -16.99
N SER A 329 2.74 -12.41 -16.96
CA SER A 329 3.64 -13.55 -16.84
C SER A 329 4.60 -13.64 -18.03
N VAL A 330 4.09 -13.42 -19.25
CA VAL A 330 4.91 -13.40 -20.48
C VAL A 330 5.89 -12.24 -20.47
N ILE A 331 5.44 -11.01 -20.26
CA ILE A 331 6.30 -9.81 -20.40
C ILE A 331 7.27 -9.62 -19.22
N ASN A 332 7.03 -10.23 -18.06
CA ASN A 332 7.99 -10.21 -16.94
C ASN A 332 9.08 -11.28 -17.09
N LEU A 333 8.67 -12.54 -17.32
CA LEU A 333 9.58 -13.70 -17.23
C LEU A 333 10.19 -14.07 -18.59
N GLY A 334 9.44 -13.84 -19.68
CA GLY A 334 9.86 -14.12 -21.04
C GLY A 334 11.13 -13.39 -21.46
N PRO A 335 11.26 -12.06 -21.26
CA PRO A 335 12.47 -11.30 -21.61
C PRO A 335 13.76 -11.88 -21.02
N ARG A 336 13.74 -12.26 -19.74
CA ARG A 336 14.90 -12.83 -19.03
C ARG A 336 15.35 -14.13 -19.68
N ALA A 337 14.40 -15.04 -19.90
CA ALA A 337 14.69 -16.31 -20.56
C ALA A 337 15.21 -16.09 -21.99
N TYR A 338 14.58 -15.20 -22.77
CA TYR A 338 14.98 -14.86 -24.13
C TYR A 338 16.43 -14.37 -24.21
N ASP A 339 16.84 -13.46 -23.32
CA ASP A 339 18.22 -12.95 -23.31
C ASP A 339 19.24 -14.03 -22.94
N TRP A 340 18.93 -14.86 -21.93
CA TRP A 340 19.86 -15.86 -21.40
C TRP A 340 20.04 -17.09 -22.30
N ILE A 341 19.06 -17.43 -23.14
CA ILE A 341 19.15 -18.52 -24.14
C ILE A 341 19.27 -17.99 -25.58
N TYR A 342 19.55 -16.70 -25.76
CA TYR A 342 19.55 -16.06 -27.08
C TYR A 342 20.38 -16.82 -28.12
N GLU A 343 21.62 -17.16 -27.77
CA GLU A 343 22.57 -17.87 -28.64
C GLU A 343 22.20 -19.35 -28.85
N PHE A 344 21.35 -19.93 -28.01
CA PHE A 344 20.91 -21.32 -28.13
C PHE A 344 19.79 -21.49 -29.18
N MET A 345 18.87 -20.52 -29.24
CA MET A 345 17.73 -20.57 -30.17
C MET A 345 18.17 -20.48 -31.63
N THR A 346 17.38 -21.03 -32.55
CA THR A 346 17.57 -20.74 -33.99
C THR A 346 17.15 -19.31 -34.33
N VAL A 347 17.54 -18.83 -35.51
CA VAL A 347 17.14 -17.50 -36.00
C VAL A 347 15.61 -17.37 -36.09
N GLU A 348 14.94 -18.44 -36.54
CA GLU A 348 13.49 -18.54 -36.68
C GLU A 348 12.81 -18.53 -35.31
N GLU A 349 13.30 -19.34 -34.36
CA GLU A 349 12.78 -19.38 -32.99
C GLU A 349 12.91 -18.01 -32.32
N ARG A 350 14.09 -17.37 -32.44
CA ARG A 350 14.29 -16.00 -31.95
C ARG A 350 13.30 -15.03 -32.57
N GLY A 351 13.06 -15.14 -33.88
CA GLY A 351 12.12 -14.29 -34.60
C GLY A 351 10.69 -14.37 -34.05
N LEU A 352 10.21 -15.58 -33.75
CA LEU A 352 8.88 -15.80 -33.16
C LEU A 352 8.76 -15.19 -31.76
N VAL A 353 9.74 -15.47 -30.89
CA VAL A 353 9.71 -14.98 -29.50
C VAL A 353 9.86 -13.46 -29.47
N ARG A 354 10.78 -12.89 -30.26
CA ARG A 354 10.95 -11.43 -30.38
C ARG A 354 9.66 -10.74 -30.75
N GLU A 355 8.97 -11.23 -31.79
CA GLU A 355 7.75 -10.59 -32.27
C GLU A 355 6.63 -10.66 -31.24
N ALA A 356 6.46 -11.79 -30.56
CA ALA A 356 5.47 -11.92 -29.49
C ALA A 356 5.76 -10.95 -28.32
N LEU A 357 7.03 -10.82 -27.90
CA LEU A 357 7.43 -9.86 -26.86
C LEU A 357 7.22 -8.41 -27.32
N ARG A 358 7.54 -8.09 -28.58
CA ARG A 358 7.34 -6.76 -29.18
C ARG A 358 5.88 -6.34 -29.15
N LEU A 359 4.98 -7.21 -29.63
CA LEU A 359 3.54 -6.95 -29.67
C LEU A 359 2.96 -6.77 -28.26
N ARG A 360 3.37 -7.59 -27.28
CA ARG A 360 2.93 -7.45 -25.89
C ARG A 360 3.48 -6.18 -25.23
N GLY A 361 4.72 -5.78 -25.55
CA GLY A 361 5.29 -4.50 -25.12
C GLY A 361 4.48 -3.31 -25.66
N ASN A 362 4.11 -3.34 -26.93
CA ASN A 362 3.25 -2.31 -27.54
C ASN A 362 1.86 -2.23 -26.91
N GLN A 363 1.23 -3.37 -26.61
CA GLN A 363 -0.03 -3.39 -25.85
C GLN A 363 0.12 -2.82 -24.43
N THR A 364 1.25 -3.06 -23.77
CA THR A 364 1.55 -2.49 -22.45
C THR A 364 1.68 -0.97 -22.50
N LEU A 365 2.41 -0.44 -23.49
CA LEU A 365 2.50 1.01 -23.69
C LEU A 365 1.14 1.63 -24.02
N GLU A 366 0.35 0.98 -24.86
CA GLU A 366 -1.02 1.41 -25.18
C GLU A 366 -1.91 1.44 -23.94
N ARG A 367 -1.81 0.43 -23.06
CA ARG A 367 -2.51 0.42 -21.78
C ARG A 367 -2.15 1.65 -20.95
N PHE A 368 -0.87 1.99 -20.81
CA PHE A 368 -0.46 3.17 -20.05
C PHE A 368 -1.05 4.46 -20.61
N ARG A 369 -1.11 4.59 -21.93
CA ARG A 369 -1.72 5.75 -22.60
C ARG A 369 -3.22 5.82 -22.34
N ARG A 370 -3.95 4.71 -22.53
CA ARG A 370 -5.41 4.63 -22.31
C ARG A 370 -5.83 4.98 -20.90
N PHE A 371 -5.05 4.55 -19.90
CA PHE A 371 -5.35 4.81 -18.50
C PHE A 371 -4.61 6.04 -17.93
N ASN A 372 -3.90 6.80 -18.77
CA ASN A 372 -3.12 7.97 -18.37
C ASN A 372 -2.21 7.70 -17.15
N TYR A 373 -1.52 6.56 -17.18
CA TYR A 373 -0.67 6.11 -16.09
C TYR A 373 0.50 7.08 -15.87
N GLY A 374 0.81 7.36 -14.61
CA GLY A 374 1.83 8.34 -14.27
C GLY A 374 1.33 9.79 -14.21
N VAL A 375 0.05 10.06 -14.53
CA VAL A 375 -0.55 11.41 -14.45
C VAL A 375 -1.86 11.41 -13.66
N THR A 376 -2.87 10.64 -14.08
CA THR A 376 -4.15 10.52 -13.35
C THR A 376 -4.53 9.07 -13.07
N GLY A 377 -3.99 8.11 -13.80
CA GLY A 377 -4.24 6.69 -13.61
C GLY A 377 -3.39 6.06 -12.51
N THR A 378 -4.04 5.42 -11.54
CA THR A 378 -3.42 4.83 -10.35
C THR A 378 -3.52 3.30 -10.30
N ASP A 379 -3.92 2.67 -11.41
CA ASP A 379 -4.08 1.21 -11.52
C ASP A 379 -2.84 0.46 -11.03
N ASN A 380 -3.02 -0.42 -10.05
CA ASN A 380 -1.93 -1.15 -9.42
C ASN A 380 -1.11 -1.90 -10.47
N HIS A 381 -1.76 -2.69 -11.32
CA HIS A 381 -1.06 -3.55 -12.26
C HIS A 381 -0.12 -2.76 -13.18
N SER A 382 -0.48 -1.53 -13.51
CA SER A 382 0.36 -0.62 -14.30
C SER A 382 1.69 -0.27 -13.61
N GLY A 383 1.73 -0.23 -12.27
CA GLY A 383 2.96 0.00 -11.50
C GLY A 383 4.02 -1.07 -11.62
N ARG A 384 3.64 -2.35 -11.73
CA ARG A 384 4.60 -3.44 -12.02
C ARG A 384 4.91 -3.56 -13.51
N LEU A 385 3.92 -3.35 -14.37
CA LEU A 385 4.09 -3.38 -15.83
C LEU A 385 5.13 -2.36 -16.32
N LEU A 386 5.32 -1.24 -15.61
CA LEU A 386 6.32 -0.23 -15.97
C LEU A 386 7.74 -0.84 -15.96
N GLY A 387 8.05 -1.66 -14.95
CA GLY A 387 9.30 -2.40 -14.88
C GLY A 387 9.39 -3.49 -15.95
N PHE A 388 8.30 -4.24 -16.17
CA PHE A 388 8.28 -5.32 -17.17
C PHE A 388 8.52 -4.81 -18.60
N LEU A 389 7.90 -3.69 -18.97
CA LEU A 389 8.15 -3.05 -20.25
C LEU A 389 9.61 -2.58 -20.37
N GLY A 390 10.19 -2.12 -19.26
CA GLY A 390 11.60 -1.75 -19.18
C GLY A 390 12.55 -2.93 -19.39
N GLU A 391 12.29 -4.06 -18.73
CA GLU A 391 13.04 -5.31 -18.92
C GLU A 391 12.92 -5.83 -20.37
N ALA A 392 11.70 -5.82 -20.93
CA ALA A 392 11.47 -6.14 -22.34
C ALA A 392 12.23 -5.19 -23.27
N GLY A 393 12.22 -3.88 -22.98
CA GLY A 393 12.97 -2.88 -23.73
C GLY A 393 14.48 -3.12 -23.68
N ILE A 394 15.03 -3.52 -22.53
CA ILE A 394 16.45 -3.84 -22.40
C ILE A 394 16.81 -5.00 -23.34
N VAL A 395 16.05 -6.09 -23.32
CA VAL A 395 16.39 -7.29 -24.09
C VAL A 395 16.12 -7.14 -25.58
N LEU A 396 15.17 -6.28 -25.99
CA LEU A 396 14.83 -6.05 -27.40
C LEU A 396 15.55 -4.84 -28.02
N ALA A 397 16.36 -4.11 -27.24
CA ALA A 397 17.11 -2.96 -27.74
C ALA A 397 17.97 -3.34 -28.96
N GLY A 398 17.82 -2.57 -30.04
CA GLY A 398 18.49 -2.81 -31.32
C GLY A 398 17.87 -3.91 -32.20
N GLU A 399 16.88 -4.65 -31.70
CA GLU A 399 16.12 -5.64 -32.49
C GLU A 399 14.72 -5.15 -32.89
N CYS A 400 14.18 -4.15 -32.19
CA CYS A 400 12.85 -3.60 -32.44
C CYS A 400 12.89 -2.06 -32.33
N GLU A 401 12.39 -1.36 -33.35
CA GLU A 401 12.35 0.11 -33.39
C GLU A 401 11.38 0.69 -32.34
N ASP A 402 10.36 -0.07 -31.92
CA ASP A 402 9.37 0.34 -30.92
C ASP A 402 9.99 0.70 -29.55
N VAL A 403 11.15 0.11 -29.24
CA VAL A 403 11.78 0.17 -27.90
C VAL A 403 12.14 1.59 -27.48
N GLU A 404 12.51 2.47 -28.44
CA GLU A 404 12.83 3.86 -28.13
C GLU A 404 11.64 4.56 -27.47
N ALA A 405 10.44 4.39 -28.04
CA ALA A 405 9.21 4.98 -27.52
C ALA A 405 8.81 4.41 -26.15
N TRP A 406 9.18 3.15 -25.87
CA TRP A 406 8.96 2.55 -24.55
C TRP A 406 9.80 3.25 -23.49
N PHE A 407 11.09 3.47 -23.76
CA PHE A 407 11.97 4.18 -22.81
C PHE A 407 11.64 5.66 -22.67
N ASP A 408 11.20 6.33 -23.74
CA ASP A 408 10.70 7.71 -23.68
C ASP A 408 9.46 7.84 -22.79
N PHE A 409 8.68 6.75 -22.62
CA PHE A 409 7.62 6.70 -21.62
C PHE A 409 8.14 6.38 -20.21
N ILE A 410 9.01 5.37 -20.09
CA ILE A 410 9.43 4.80 -18.80
C ILE A 410 10.32 5.76 -18.01
N LEU A 411 11.37 6.32 -18.62
CA LEU A 411 12.39 7.08 -17.90
C LEU A 411 11.81 8.36 -17.25
N PRO A 412 11.03 9.20 -17.97
CA PRO A 412 10.41 10.37 -17.35
C PRO A 412 9.40 9.98 -16.27
N THR A 413 8.60 8.93 -16.49
CA THR A 413 7.64 8.44 -15.50
C THR A 413 8.31 7.99 -14.21
N THR A 414 9.48 7.35 -14.33
CA THR A 414 10.28 6.90 -13.18
C THR A 414 10.84 8.07 -12.37
N VAL A 415 11.32 9.12 -13.05
CA VAL A 415 11.82 10.34 -12.40
C VAL A 415 10.70 11.10 -11.70
N ALA A 416 9.65 11.45 -12.43
CA ALA A 416 8.65 12.42 -12.01
C ALA A 416 7.57 11.83 -11.08
N MET A 417 7.35 10.51 -11.12
CA MET A 417 6.20 9.92 -10.45
C MET A 417 6.48 8.62 -9.69
N TYR A 418 7.29 7.68 -10.22
CA TYR A 418 7.47 6.40 -9.52
C TYR A 418 8.18 6.60 -8.16
N PRO A 419 7.71 5.94 -7.08
CA PRO A 419 6.51 5.12 -7.01
C PRO A 419 5.23 5.92 -6.72
N TRP A 420 4.10 5.39 -7.21
CA TRP A 420 2.78 6.00 -6.98
C TRP A 420 2.27 5.82 -5.53
N TRP A 421 2.61 4.69 -4.92
CA TRP A 421 2.11 4.26 -3.60
C TRP A 421 3.11 4.49 -2.47
N GLY A 422 4.09 5.38 -2.66
CA GLY A 422 5.09 5.73 -1.66
C GLY A 422 5.68 7.12 -1.92
N GLY A 423 6.59 7.55 -1.05
CA GLY A 423 7.25 8.84 -1.18
C GLY A 423 8.69 8.82 -0.68
N ARG A 424 9.26 9.99 -0.43
CA ARG A 424 10.71 10.09 -0.21
C ARG A 424 11.24 9.23 0.94
N GLU A 425 10.41 8.86 1.92
CA GLU A 425 10.80 8.10 3.12
C GLU A 425 10.72 6.58 2.91
N GLY A 426 10.33 6.12 1.72
CA GLY A 426 10.47 4.73 1.30
C GLY A 426 9.30 3.83 1.67
N GLY A 427 8.26 4.36 2.31
CA GLY A 427 7.07 3.60 2.65
C GLY A 427 6.30 3.09 1.44
N TRP A 428 5.40 2.12 1.67
CA TRP A 428 4.44 1.65 0.67
C TRP A 428 3.02 1.58 1.26
N ALA A 429 2.14 2.47 0.83
CA ALA A 429 0.83 2.70 1.42
C ALA A 429 -0.11 1.48 1.38
N GLN A 430 0.07 0.59 0.39
CA GLN A 430 -0.74 -0.63 0.25
C GLN A 430 -0.32 -1.78 1.16
N GLY A 431 0.73 -1.60 1.97
CA GLY A 431 1.22 -2.62 2.87
C GLY A 431 2.44 -3.39 2.38
N VAL A 432 3.06 -4.12 3.30
CA VAL A 432 4.30 -4.88 3.07
C VAL A 432 4.10 -5.97 2.04
N SER A 433 2.98 -6.71 2.06
CA SER A 433 2.70 -7.80 1.11
C SER A 433 2.71 -7.31 -0.35
N TYR A 434 1.99 -6.20 -0.61
CA TYR A 434 1.97 -5.57 -1.93
C TYR A 434 3.30 -4.94 -2.29
N SER A 435 3.96 -4.26 -1.35
CA SER A 435 5.31 -3.73 -1.55
C SER A 435 6.29 -4.82 -1.98
N SER A 436 6.32 -5.95 -1.26
CA SER A 436 7.20 -7.08 -1.57
C SER A 436 6.96 -7.62 -2.96
N THR A 437 5.72 -7.69 -3.44
CA THR A 437 5.50 -8.18 -4.81
C THR A 437 5.90 -7.11 -5.84
N TYR A 438 5.47 -5.86 -5.67
CA TYR A 438 5.58 -4.83 -6.70
C TYR A 438 6.96 -4.22 -6.80
N CYS A 439 7.55 -3.89 -5.65
CA CYS A 439 8.87 -3.26 -5.60
C CYS A 439 9.95 -4.24 -6.00
N TYR A 440 9.85 -5.51 -5.58
CA TYR A 440 10.80 -6.56 -5.95
C TYR A 440 10.91 -6.72 -7.47
N LEU A 441 9.77 -6.72 -8.16
CA LEU A 441 9.74 -6.79 -9.61
C LEU A 441 10.39 -5.56 -10.25
N TYR A 442 10.10 -4.38 -9.72
CA TYR A 442 10.71 -3.15 -10.20
C TYR A 442 12.23 -3.06 -9.96
N TYR A 443 12.74 -3.68 -8.89
CA TYR A 443 14.17 -3.75 -8.60
C TYR A 443 14.95 -4.51 -9.69
N HIS A 444 14.37 -5.53 -10.32
CA HIS A 444 15.02 -6.22 -11.44
C HIS A 444 15.26 -5.27 -12.61
N PHE A 445 14.23 -4.51 -12.99
CA PHE A 445 14.33 -3.52 -14.05
C PHE A 445 15.43 -2.50 -13.78
N ILE A 446 15.40 -1.83 -12.61
CA ILE A 446 16.37 -0.76 -12.35
C ILE A 446 17.79 -1.31 -12.11
N PHE A 447 17.92 -2.53 -11.59
CA PHE A 447 19.22 -3.20 -11.50
C PHE A 447 19.78 -3.46 -12.89
N ALA A 448 19.02 -4.11 -13.76
CA ALA A 448 19.45 -4.36 -15.14
C ALA A 448 19.79 -3.04 -15.85
N LEU A 449 18.94 -2.02 -15.75
CA LEU A 449 19.15 -0.73 -16.37
C LEU A 449 20.41 -0.01 -15.87
N ARG A 450 20.72 -0.11 -14.57
CA ARG A 450 21.98 0.39 -14.02
C ARG A 450 23.17 -0.32 -14.64
N GLU A 451 23.13 -1.64 -14.68
CA GLU A 451 24.25 -2.48 -15.12
C GLU A 451 24.59 -2.31 -16.60
N ILE A 452 23.58 -2.25 -17.49
CA ILE A 452 23.81 -2.15 -18.93
C ILE A 452 23.62 -0.74 -19.51
N GLY A 453 22.70 0.05 -18.94
CA GLY A 453 22.32 1.37 -19.46
C GLY A 453 23.01 2.55 -18.78
N ASN A 454 23.74 2.31 -17.67
CA ASN A 454 24.32 3.34 -16.81
C ASN A 454 23.29 4.40 -16.36
N VAL A 455 22.05 3.97 -16.08
CA VAL A 455 21.00 4.80 -15.48
C VAL A 455 20.70 4.24 -14.10
N ASP A 456 21.14 4.96 -13.08
CA ASP A 456 21.13 4.48 -11.69
C ASP A 456 19.98 5.09 -10.88
N PHE A 457 18.80 4.51 -11.02
CA PHE A 457 17.62 4.95 -10.28
C PHE A 457 17.73 4.72 -8.76
N TYR A 458 18.65 3.91 -8.26
CA TYR A 458 18.88 3.75 -6.80
C TYR A 458 19.32 5.05 -6.13
N LYS A 459 19.77 6.05 -6.90
CA LYS A 459 20.02 7.40 -6.40
C LYS A 459 18.74 8.13 -5.95
N LYS A 460 17.55 7.67 -6.36
CA LYS A 460 16.28 8.19 -5.85
C LYS A 460 16.13 7.81 -4.38
N ALA A 461 15.87 8.78 -3.51
CA ALA A 461 15.84 8.57 -2.06
C ALA A 461 14.88 7.44 -1.62
N TRP A 462 13.73 7.31 -2.29
CA TRP A 462 12.76 6.24 -2.00
C TRP A 462 13.41 4.85 -1.95
N PHE A 463 14.31 4.49 -2.88
CA PHE A 463 14.86 3.13 -2.94
C PHE A 463 15.75 2.79 -1.74
N ARG A 464 16.55 3.74 -1.25
CA ARG A 464 17.35 3.54 -0.03
C ARG A 464 16.44 3.47 1.18
N ASN A 465 15.53 4.43 1.29
CA ASN A 465 14.66 4.55 2.46
C ASN A 465 13.62 3.41 2.53
N HIS A 466 13.32 2.74 1.41
CA HIS A 466 12.51 1.52 1.42
C HIS A 466 13.19 0.36 2.17
N GLY A 467 14.53 0.32 2.19
CA GLY A 467 15.28 -0.58 3.06
C GLY A 467 15.14 -0.25 4.55
N GLU A 468 15.17 1.05 4.89
CA GLU A 468 14.93 1.53 6.26
C GLU A 468 13.49 1.24 6.73
N TRP A 469 12.51 1.49 5.86
CA TRP A 469 11.11 1.16 6.12
C TRP A 469 10.92 -0.33 6.40
N ARG A 470 11.58 -1.20 5.62
CA ARG A 470 11.55 -2.65 5.87
C ARG A 470 12.24 -3.05 7.16
N LEU A 471 13.37 -2.44 7.49
CA LEU A 471 14.08 -2.69 8.75
C LEU A 471 13.17 -2.39 9.96
N MET A 472 12.42 -1.29 9.89
CA MET A 472 11.54 -0.85 10.97
C MET A 472 10.22 -1.62 11.01
N CYS A 473 9.58 -1.84 9.86
CA CYS A 473 8.21 -2.36 9.77
C CYS A 473 8.09 -3.86 9.43
N VAL A 474 9.20 -4.56 9.12
CA VAL A 474 9.19 -6.00 8.79
C VAL A 474 10.13 -6.77 9.71
N PRO A 475 9.76 -7.01 10.97
CA PRO A 475 10.60 -7.76 11.88
C PRO A 475 10.87 -9.21 11.43
N PRO A 476 12.02 -9.80 11.78
CA PRO A 476 12.39 -11.16 11.36
C PRO A 476 11.45 -12.28 11.84
N ASN A 477 10.89 -12.16 13.04
CA ASN A 477 9.93 -13.11 13.60
C ASN A 477 8.49 -12.54 13.61
N ALA A 478 8.17 -11.59 12.72
CA ALA A 478 6.85 -10.99 12.68
C ALA A 478 5.77 -12.04 12.41
N TYR A 479 4.74 -12.05 13.24
CA TYR A 479 3.59 -12.91 13.07
C TYR A 479 2.73 -12.45 11.90
N LEU A 480 2.55 -11.13 11.80
CA LEU A 480 1.87 -10.45 10.71
C LEU A 480 2.66 -9.20 10.31
N VAL A 481 2.44 -8.70 9.09
CA VAL A 481 3.02 -7.42 8.64
C VAL A 481 1.89 -6.42 8.40
N PRO A 482 1.53 -5.58 9.38
CA PRO A 482 0.50 -4.57 9.17
C PRO A 482 1.07 -3.47 8.28
N PHE A 483 0.30 -2.71 7.49
CA PHE A 483 -1.14 -2.65 7.25
C PHE A 483 -1.49 -3.15 5.84
N GLY A 484 -2.76 -3.07 5.44
CA GLY A 484 -3.21 -3.40 4.08
C GLY A 484 -3.52 -4.88 3.82
N ASP A 485 -3.85 -5.19 2.56
CA ASP A 485 -4.18 -6.56 2.12
C ASP A 485 -2.99 -7.51 2.25
N GLY A 486 -3.28 -8.77 2.60
CA GLY A 486 -2.25 -9.80 2.80
C GLY A 486 -1.46 -9.68 4.12
N ARG A 487 -1.82 -8.75 5.02
CA ARG A 487 -1.15 -8.54 6.32
C ARG A 487 -1.02 -9.81 7.17
N THR A 488 -1.99 -10.72 7.10
CA THR A 488 -2.03 -11.96 7.89
C THR A 488 -1.08 -13.04 7.37
N ALA A 489 -0.45 -12.85 6.21
CA ALA A 489 0.60 -13.71 5.69
C ALA A 489 2.00 -13.20 6.09
N GLY A 490 2.19 -12.96 7.40
CA GLY A 490 3.41 -12.36 7.97
C GLY A 490 4.68 -13.08 7.54
N ARG A 491 4.76 -14.38 7.81
CA ARG A 491 5.91 -15.23 7.45
C ARG A 491 6.28 -15.15 5.97
N ASN A 492 5.31 -15.24 5.07
CA ASN A 492 5.56 -15.15 3.62
C ASN A 492 6.07 -13.76 3.23
N SER A 493 5.51 -12.71 3.82
CA SER A 493 5.94 -11.33 3.57
C SER A 493 7.35 -11.07 4.12
N VAL A 494 7.69 -11.61 5.29
CA VAL A 494 9.04 -11.55 5.88
C VAL A 494 10.05 -12.25 4.96
N ILE A 495 9.76 -13.48 4.54
CA ILE A 495 10.62 -14.24 3.61
C ILE A 495 10.82 -13.46 2.30
N SER A 496 9.77 -12.85 1.75
CA SER A 496 9.90 -12.03 0.53
C SER A 496 10.75 -10.76 0.73
N SER A 497 10.86 -10.27 1.97
CA SER A 497 11.67 -9.11 2.33
C SER A 497 13.16 -9.44 2.38
N TRP A 498 13.52 -10.72 2.62
CA TRP A 498 14.92 -11.19 2.68
C TRP A 498 15.72 -10.81 1.43
N GLY A 499 15.21 -11.16 0.24
CA GLY A 499 15.88 -10.90 -1.04
C GLY A 499 16.06 -9.40 -1.30
N ILE A 500 15.03 -8.60 -0.97
CA ILE A 500 15.08 -7.13 -1.10
C ILE A 500 16.15 -6.55 -0.18
N GLN A 501 16.15 -6.91 1.11
CA GLN A 501 17.12 -6.36 2.07
C GLN A 501 18.55 -6.79 1.75
N ARG A 502 18.76 -8.04 1.33
CA ARG A 502 20.06 -8.53 0.87
C ARG A 502 20.52 -7.78 -0.38
N HIS A 503 19.62 -7.58 -1.35
CA HIS A 503 19.89 -6.80 -2.56
C HIS A 503 20.25 -5.34 -2.25
N LEU A 504 19.42 -4.63 -1.47
CA LEU A 504 19.67 -3.23 -1.11
C LEU A 504 20.93 -3.07 -0.26
N GLY A 505 21.18 -3.98 0.67
CA GLY A 505 22.41 -4.02 1.46
C GLY A 505 23.66 -4.17 0.59
N ARG A 506 23.61 -4.99 -0.47
CA ARG A 506 24.69 -5.10 -1.47
C ARG A 506 24.81 -3.84 -2.32
N ILE A 507 23.70 -3.30 -2.82
CA ILE A 507 23.67 -2.10 -3.67
C ILE A 507 24.26 -0.87 -2.97
N TYR A 508 23.92 -0.66 -1.70
CA TYR A 508 24.35 0.50 -0.92
C TYR A 508 25.56 0.26 -0.04
N GLY A 509 26.04 -0.98 0.07
CA GLY A 509 27.07 -1.36 1.03
C GLY A 509 26.64 -1.11 2.48
N ASP A 510 25.39 -1.42 2.82
CA ASP A 510 24.82 -1.17 4.15
C ASP A 510 24.73 -2.46 4.97
N LYS A 511 25.58 -2.57 6.01
CA LYS A 511 25.59 -3.75 6.90
C LYS A 511 24.32 -3.93 7.71
N ARG A 512 23.55 -2.88 7.96
CA ARG A 512 22.29 -2.97 8.72
C ARG A 512 21.25 -3.76 7.94
N PHE A 513 21.12 -3.50 6.64
CA PHE A 513 20.20 -4.24 5.77
C PHE A 513 20.63 -5.69 5.57
N LEU A 514 21.94 -5.95 5.46
CA LEU A 514 22.48 -7.30 5.39
C LEU A 514 22.23 -8.09 6.69
N HIS A 515 22.50 -7.48 7.84
CA HIS A 515 22.23 -8.09 9.14
C HIS A 515 20.74 -8.40 9.32
N HIS A 516 19.86 -7.49 8.90
CA HIS A 516 18.42 -7.75 8.93
C HIS A 516 18.02 -8.92 8.02
N ALA A 517 18.64 -9.06 6.84
CA ALA A 517 18.44 -10.23 5.99
C ALA A 517 18.97 -11.51 6.66
N ASP A 518 20.10 -11.46 7.38
CA ASP A 518 20.63 -12.60 8.12
C ASP A 518 19.68 -13.03 9.25
N GLN A 519 19.13 -12.08 10.01
CA GLN A 519 18.10 -12.38 11.03
C GLN A 519 16.85 -13.03 10.41
N ILE A 520 16.41 -12.58 9.23
CA ILE A 520 15.29 -13.20 8.51
C ILE A 520 15.63 -14.64 8.07
N LEU A 521 16.85 -14.87 7.58
CA LEU A 521 17.31 -16.19 7.18
C LEU A 521 17.35 -17.15 8.38
N GLU A 522 17.84 -16.68 9.52
CA GLU A 522 17.86 -17.44 10.77
C GLU A 522 16.43 -17.78 11.23
N ALA A 523 15.53 -16.80 11.28
CA ALA A 523 14.12 -17.01 11.62
C ALA A 523 13.40 -17.96 10.65
N ALA A 524 13.85 -18.05 9.40
CA ALA A 524 13.36 -19.01 8.41
C ALA A 524 13.95 -20.43 8.54
N GLY A 525 14.86 -20.66 9.51
CA GLY A 525 15.52 -21.95 9.72
C GLY A 525 16.80 -22.15 8.92
N GLY A 526 17.43 -21.07 8.45
CA GLY A 526 18.74 -21.09 7.80
C GLY A 526 18.73 -21.37 6.29
N SER A 527 17.57 -21.51 5.65
CA SER A 527 17.47 -21.77 4.21
C SER A 527 16.28 -21.05 3.57
N ILE A 528 16.55 -20.19 2.59
CA ILE A 528 15.55 -19.52 1.75
C ILE A 528 15.94 -19.69 0.29
N ILE A 529 14.97 -20.08 -0.55
CA ILE A 529 15.13 -20.10 -2.01
C ILE A 529 14.37 -18.91 -2.58
N GLU A 530 15.10 -17.97 -3.16
CA GLU A 530 14.57 -16.69 -3.65
C GLU A 530 13.69 -16.81 -4.91
N SER A 531 13.95 -17.83 -5.73
CA SER A 531 13.29 -18.03 -7.02
C SER A 531 11.91 -18.68 -6.86
N ARG A 532 10.87 -17.88 -6.56
CA ARG A 532 9.47 -18.33 -6.48
C ARG A 532 8.51 -17.31 -7.08
N GLY A 533 7.42 -17.75 -7.72
CA GLY A 533 6.40 -16.82 -8.23
C GLY A 533 6.92 -15.94 -9.36
N LEU A 534 6.62 -14.64 -9.36
CA LEU A 534 7.07 -13.74 -10.43
C LEU A 534 8.55 -13.31 -10.32
N PHE A 535 9.32 -13.85 -9.38
CA PHE A 535 10.64 -13.35 -9.00
C PHE A 535 11.77 -14.17 -9.65
N ALA A 536 12.78 -13.48 -10.20
CA ALA A 536 14.12 -14.06 -10.33
C ALA A 536 14.87 -13.91 -9.00
N PRO A 537 15.93 -14.71 -8.76
CA PRO A 537 16.69 -14.60 -7.53
C PRO A 537 17.57 -13.34 -7.56
N LEU A 538 16.96 -12.17 -7.39
CA LEU A 538 17.58 -10.86 -7.56
C LEU A 538 18.79 -10.68 -6.65
N SER A 539 18.70 -11.06 -5.38
CA SER A 539 19.84 -10.96 -4.47
C SER A 539 20.99 -11.84 -4.96
N PHE A 540 20.74 -13.08 -5.37
CA PHE A 540 21.75 -13.96 -5.98
C PHE A 540 22.44 -13.32 -7.21
N LEU A 541 21.67 -12.63 -8.05
CA LEU A 541 22.18 -11.95 -9.25
C LEU A 541 22.95 -10.65 -8.95
N THR A 542 22.85 -10.13 -7.71
CA THR A 542 23.49 -8.89 -7.26
C THR A 542 24.83 -9.19 -6.60
N ASP A 543 25.90 -8.58 -7.10
CA ASP A 543 27.27 -8.80 -6.63
C ASP A 543 27.44 -8.55 -5.13
N GLU A 544 28.30 -9.34 -4.50
CA GLU A 544 28.65 -9.15 -3.10
C GLU A 544 29.54 -7.92 -2.93
N VAL A 545 29.21 -7.10 -1.93
CA VAL A 545 29.98 -5.91 -1.58
C VAL A 545 30.50 -6.04 -0.16
N LYS A 546 31.77 -5.70 0.04
CA LYS A 546 32.33 -5.51 1.37
C LYS A 546 31.75 -4.23 1.97
N ALA A 547 30.74 -4.37 2.81
CA ALA A 547 30.15 -3.27 3.56
C ALA A 547 30.93 -3.03 4.88
N PRO A 548 31.13 -1.78 5.32
CA PRO A 548 31.75 -1.46 6.61
C PRO A 548 30.82 -1.89 7.76
N GLU A 549 31.39 -2.32 8.88
CA GLU A 549 30.61 -2.67 10.07
C GLU A 549 29.71 -1.51 10.51
N ALA A 550 28.43 -1.80 10.71
CA ALA A 550 27.42 -0.85 11.17
C ALA A 550 26.40 -1.61 12.03
N PRO A 551 26.41 -1.45 13.37
CA PRO A 551 25.48 -2.16 14.23
C PRO A 551 24.06 -1.62 14.04
N LEU A 552 23.06 -2.50 14.23
CA LEU A 552 21.70 -2.04 14.42
C LEU A 552 21.61 -1.28 15.76
N PRO A 553 20.81 -0.19 15.83
CA PRO A 553 20.49 0.41 17.12
C PRO A 553 19.72 -0.61 17.96
N LYS A 554 19.86 -0.57 19.29
CA LYS A 554 19.05 -1.42 20.18
C LYS A 554 17.57 -1.06 20.02
N SER A 555 17.19 0.19 20.27
CA SER A 555 15.83 0.68 20.09
C SER A 555 15.77 1.76 19.02
N ALA A 556 14.64 1.89 18.34
CA ALA A 556 14.41 2.96 17.37
C ALA A 556 12.91 3.30 17.23
N ALA A 557 12.65 4.55 16.84
CA ALA A 557 11.34 5.00 16.40
C ALA A 557 11.48 5.73 15.06
N SER A 558 10.54 5.49 14.16
CA SER A 558 10.53 6.12 12.83
C SER A 558 9.11 6.44 12.42
N LEU A 559 8.91 7.67 11.94
CA LEU A 559 7.70 8.10 11.25
C LEU A 559 8.01 8.19 9.76
N PHE A 560 7.21 7.47 8.97
CA PHE A 560 7.14 7.56 7.52
C PHE A 560 5.89 8.36 7.19
N GLU A 561 6.01 9.68 7.23
CA GLU A 561 4.96 10.67 6.95
C GLU A 561 4.35 10.49 5.56
N ASP A 562 5.15 10.12 4.57
CA ASP A 562 4.72 9.97 3.17
C ASP A 562 3.57 8.97 3.00
N VAL A 563 3.61 7.85 3.72
CA VAL A 563 2.56 6.83 3.76
C VAL A 563 1.77 6.86 5.06
N GLY A 564 2.18 7.68 6.03
CA GLY A 564 1.54 7.84 7.33
C GLY A 564 1.65 6.62 8.22
N TRP A 565 2.87 6.13 8.44
CA TRP A 565 3.16 4.97 9.30
C TRP A 565 4.17 5.34 10.39
N LEU A 566 3.82 5.03 11.64
CA LEU A 566 4.73 5.07 12.78
C LEU A 566 5.16 3.64 13.12
N ALA A 567 6.45 3.45 13.38
CA ALA A 567 7.00 2.21 13.94
C ALA A 567 7.92 2.54 15.12
N THR A 568 7.74 1.83 16.23
CA THR A 568 8.64 1.86 17.39
C THR A 568 9.08 0.43 17.71
N ARG A 569 10.35 0.26 18.04
CA ARG A 569 11.03 -1.02 18.26
C ARG A 569 11.88 -0.89 19.52
N ALA A 570 11.68 -1.77 20.50
CA ALA A 570 12.45 -1.78 21.74
C ALA A 570 13.77 -2.54 21.60
N ASP A 571 13.83 -3.54 20.71
CA ASP A 571 15.04 -4.31 20.42
C ASP A 571 15.11 -4.75 18.94
N LEU A 572 15.97 -4.13 18.14
CA LEU A 572 16.25 -4.60 16.78
C LEU A 572 17.34 -5.68 16.72
N LEU A 573 18.10 -5.88 17.81
CA LEU A 573 19.18 -6.86 17.88
C LEU A 573 18.63 -8.26 18.20
N ASP A 574 17.68 -8.33 19.14
CA ASP A 574 16.99 -9.56 19.53
C ASP A 574 15.49 -9.48 19.20
N PRO A 575 15.06 -10.06 18.06
CA PRO A 575 13.65 -10.09 17.68
C PRO A 575 12.72 -10.75 18.71
N ASP A 576 13.23 -11.65 19.57
CA ASP A 576 12.42 -12.34 20.58
C ASP A 576 12.30 -11.56 21.91
N ASP A 577 13.12 -10.53 22.14
CA ASP A 577 12.94 -9.58 23.26
C ASP A 577 12.27 -8.25 22.83
N ASP A 578 12.04 -8.08 21.54
CA ASP A 578 11.50 -6.85 20.98
C ASP A 578 10.04 -6.58 21.39
N VAL A 579 9.74 -5.30 21.61
CA VAL A 579 8.37 -4.78 21.74
C VAL A 579 8.14 -3.83 20.58
N ARG A 580 7.08 -4.10 19.82
CA ARG A 580 6.78 -3.43 18.56
C ARG A 580 5.45 -2.76 18.66
N PHE A 581 5.45 -1.46 18.44
CA PHE A 581 4.21 -0.71 18.25
C PHE A 581 4.25 -0.05 16.89
N MET A 582 3.21 -0.32 16.09
CA MET A 582 2.99 0.31 14.79
C MET A 582 1.63 0.99 14.75
N MET A 583 1.55 2.15 14.10
CA MET A 583 0.30 2.90 13.93
C MET A 583 0.22 3.50 12.53
N ARG A 584 -0.99 3.49 11.94
CA ARG A 584 -1.24 4.10 10.62
C ARG A 584 -2.16 5.31 10.75
N SER A 585 -1.81 6.42 10.11
CA SER A 585 -2.69 7.56 9.87
C SER A 585 -2.23 8.22 8.56
N SER A 586 -2.88 7.83 7.46
CA SER A 586 -2.34 7.90 6.10
C SER A 586 -3.14 8.80 5.17
N THR A 587 -2.42 9.62 4.41
CA THR A 587 -2.98 10.45 3.34
C THR A 587 -3.50 9.65 2.15
N TYR A 588 -3.23 8.35 2.07
CA TYR A 588 -3.72 7.48 0.99
C TYR A 588 -5.16 6.98 1.20
N GLY A 589 -5.80 7.35 2.32
CA GLY A 589 -7.17 6.97 2.62
C GLY A 589 -7.34 5.45 2.77
N SER A 590 -8.48 4.93 2.30
CA SER A 590 -8.85 3.52 2.33
C SER A 590 -9.01 2.91 0.93
N GLU A 591 -8.38 3.55 -0.06
CA GLU A 591 -8.45 3.14 -1.47
C GLU A 591 -7.57 1.92 -1.76
N SER A 592 -7.94 1.17 -2.79
CA SER A 592 -7.17 0.02 -3.26
C SER A 592 -6.98 -1.05 -2.17
N HIS A 593 -5.72 -1.42 -1.86
CA HIS A 593 -5.36 -2.40 -0.83
C HIS A 593 -5.17 -1.81 0.58
N SER A 594 -5.38 -0.50 0.75
CA SER A 594 -5.48 0.11 2.09
C SER A 594 -6.85 -0.19 2.70
N HIS A 595 -6.93 -0.22 4.03
CA HIS A 595 -8.17 -0.44 4.78
C HIS A 595 -8.70 0.87 5.37
N ALA A 596 -9.90 0.84 5.92
CA ALA A 596 -10.51 1.94 6.67
C ALA A 596 -10.00 1.91 8.13
N ASP A 597 -8.68 2.00 8.28
CA ASP A 597 -7.91 1.74 9.51
C ASP A 597 -7.04 2.95 9.94
N GLN A 598 -7.47 4.18 9.64
CA GLN A 598 -6.79 5.38 10.13
C GLN A 598 -6.81 5.39 11.66
N ASN A 599 -5.69 5.83 12.24
CA ASN A 599 -5.35 5.75 13.67
C ASN A 599 -5.36 4.34 14.28
N SER A 600 -5.47 3.26 13.50
CA SER A 600 -5.31 1.89 14.03
C SER A 600 -3.86 1.64 14.46
N PHE A 601 -3.69 0.84 15.52
CA PHE A 601 -2.37 0.38 15.97
C PHE A 601 -2.26 -1.15 16.02
N VAL A 602 -1.03 -1.64 16.12
CA VAL A 602 -0.67 -3.05 16.29
C VAL A 602 0.41 -3.15 17.37
N ILE A 603 0.31 -4.17 18.24
CA ILE A 603 1.32 -4.53 19.23
C ILE A 603 1.71 -5.99 19.04
N GLU A 604 2.98 -6.21 18.74
CA GLU A 604 3.64 -7.51 18.84
C GLU A 604 4.77 -7.37 19.85
N ALA A 605 4.87 -8.28 20.81
CA ALA A 605 5.88 -8.19 21.86
C ALA A 605 6.37 -9.58 22.26
N TYR A 606 7.68 -9.71 22.45
CA TYR A 606 8.33 -10.95 22.86
C TYR A 606 7.99 -12.13 21.94
N GLY A 607 7.89 -11.85 20.63
CA GLY A 607 7.50 -12.80 19.60
C GLY A 607 6.01 -13.18 19.55
N GLU A 608 5.13 -12.52 20.31
CA GLU A 608 3.69 -12.81 20.36
C GLU A 608 2.81 -11.67 19.79
N PRO A 609 1.71 -11.99 19.08
CA PRO A 609 0.78 -11.04 18.45
C PRO A 609 -0.28 -10.51 19.42
N LEU A 610 0.13 -9.70 20.41
CA LEU A 610 -0.72 -9.29 21.52
C LEU A 610 -1.99 -8.53 21.09
N ALA A 611 -1.85 -7.45 20.31
CA ALA A 611 -2.98 -6.66 19.80
C ALA A 611 -2.87 -6.48 18.29
N VAL A 612 -3.70 -7.18 17.54
CA VAL A 612 -3.53 -7.36 16.09
C VAL A 612 -4.86 -7.20 15.37
N PRO A 613 -4.89 -6.62 14.16
CA PRO A 613 -6.16 -6.39 13.49
C PRO A 613 -6.76 -7.72 13.03
N SER A 614 -8.08 -7.77 12.96
CA SER A 614 -8.82 -8.99 12.65
C SER A 614 -9.18 -9.17 11.18
N GLY A 615 -9.63 -10.37 10.83
CA GLY A 615 -10.05 -10.74 9.48
C GLY A 615 -8.90 -11.24 8.59
N LEU A 616 -9.27 -12.06 7.61
CA LEU A 616 -8.37 -12.79 6.72
C LEU A 616 -8.51 -12.32 5.26
N TYR A 617 -7.45 -12.45 4.48
CA TYR A 617 -7.43 -12.05 3.08
C TYR A 617 -7.16 -13.23 2.14
N ASN A 618 -8.23 -13.96 1.81
CA ASN A 618 -8.14 -15.12 0.91
C ASN A 618 -8.65 -14.81 -0.50
N LEU A 619 -9.60 -13.87 -0.63
CA LEU A 619 -10.13 -13.45 -1.92
C LEU A 619 -10.51 -11.97 -1.89
N TYR A 620 -9.97 -11.22 -2.84
CA TYR A 620 -10.28 -9.82 -3.06
C TYR A 620 -11.76 -9.62 -3.38
N SER A 621 -12.35 -8.59 -2.76
CA SER A 621 -13.77 -8.26 -2.79
C SER A 621 -14.76 -9.38 -2.38
N SER A 622 -14.30 -10.40 -1.65
CA SER A 622 -15.22 -11.35 -0.97
C SER A 622 -16.08 -10.63 0.09
N PRO A 623 -17.22 -11.21 0.52
CA PRO A 623 -18.04 -10.63 1.59
C PRO A 623 -17.26 -10.38 2.89
N HIS A 624 -16.37 -11.29 3.27
CA HIS A 624 -15.49 -11.10 4.43
C HIS A 624 -14.53 -9.92 4.24
N HIS A 625 -13.84 -9.88 3.10
CA HIS A 625 -12.90 -8.81 2.81
C HIS A 625 -13.59 -7.43 2.81
N HIS A 626 -14.73 -7.31 2.10
CA HIS A 626 -15.44 -6.05 1.99
C HIS A 626 -16.20 -5.68 3.27
N GLY A 627 -16.90 -6.62 3.90
CA GLY A 627 -17.79 -6.37 5.04
C GLY A 627 -17.15 -6.49 6.43
N TRP A 628 -15.92 -7.02 6.51
CA TRP A 628 -15.15 -7.15 7.75
C TRP A 628 -13.73 -6.63 7.61
N THR A 629 -12.85 -7.31 6.87
CA THR A 629 -11.39 -7.08 6.91
C THR A 629 -10.98 -5.64 6.65
N ARG A 630 -11.66 -4.94 5.73
CA ARG A 630 -11.38 -3.55 5.38
C ARG A 630 -12.05 -2.51 6.28
N GLN A 631 -12.96 -2.92 7.15
CA GLN A 631 -13.83 -2.03 7.91
C GLN A 631 -13.19 -1.65 9.25
N THR A 632 -13.42 -0.43 9.72
CA THR A 632 -12.85 0.09 10.99
C THR A 632 -13.06 -0.83 12.19
N LYS A 633 -14.20 -1.51 12.27
CA LYS A 633 -14.54 -2.48 13.33
C LYS A 633 -13.64 -3.74 13.37
N ALA A 634 -12.82 -3.96 12.35
CA ALA A 634 -11.85 -5.04 12.29
C ALA A 634 -10.43 -4.60 12.68
N HIS A 635 -10.28 -3.35 13.12
CA HIS A 635 -9.01 -2.71 13.45
C HIS A 635 -9.05 -2.15 14.87
N ASN A 636 -7.88 -1.99 15.49
CA ASN A 636 -7.75 -1.41 16.83
C ASN A 636 -7.98 0.11 16.76
N ALA A 637 -9.20 0.53 16.47
CA ALA A 637 -9.62 1.88 16.12
C ALA A 637 -10.97 2.23 16.79
N VAL A 638 -11.56 3.36 16.43
CA VAL A 638 -12.83 3.85 17.02
C VAL A 638 -13.96 3.87 15.97
N THR A 639 -15.18 3.54 16.39
CA THR A 639 -16.42 3.76 15.62
C THR A 639 -17.40 4.63 16.40
N PHE A 640 -18.36 5.23 15.70
CA PHE A 640 -19.39 6.12 16.27
C PHE A 640 -20.78 5.58 15.89
N ASP A 641 -21.60 5.21 16.88
CA ASP A 641 -22.86 4.47 16.72
C ASP A 641 -22.71 3.23 15.82
N GLY A 642 -21.56 2.56 15.92
CA GLY A 642 -21.18 1.40 15.10
C GLY A 642 -20.74 1.74 13.67
N ALA A 643 -20.80 3.01 13.24
CA ALA A 643 -20.30 3.45 11.95
C ALA A 643 -18.78 3.74 12.01
N GLY A 644 -18.04 3.14 11.07
CA GLY A 644 -16.61 3.36 10.89
C GLY A 644 -16.27 4.47 9.90
N GLN A 645 -14.99 4.50 9.53
CA GLN A 645 -14.44 5.33 8.48
C GLN A 645 -15.00 4.90 7.11
N ILE A 646 -14.96 5.81 6.14
CA ILE A 646 -15.41 5.54 4.78
C ILE A 646 -14.40 4.60 4.11
N ALA A 647 -14.85 3.39 3.75
CA ALA A 647 -14.02 2.39 3.08
C ALA A 647 -14.04 2.58 1.55
N ARG A 648 -12.94 2.22 0.85
CA ARG A 648 -12.78 2.38 -0.61
C ARG A 648 -12.83 3.86 -1.04
N ASP A 649 -12.19 4.73 -0.28
CA ASP A 649 -12.19 6.16 -0.58
C ASP A 649 -10.79 6.76 -0.40
N ALA A 650 -10.29 7.38 -1.45
CA ALA A 650 -8.99 8.05 -1.45
C ALA A 650 -9.00 9.34 -0.61
N GLU A 651 -10.17 9.97 -0.41
CA GLU A 651 -10.36 11.18 0.39
C GLU A 651 -10.59 10.89 1.88
N ALA A 652 -10.86 9.63 2.24
CA ALA A 652 -11.03 9.18 3.63
C ALA A 652 -9.69 9.07 4.37
N VAL A 653 -8.94 10.17 4.38
CA VAL A 653 -7.54 10.25 4.80
C VAL A 653 -7.37 10.40 6.31
N GLY A 654 -6.24 9.93 6.80
CA GLY A 654 -5.63 10.37 8.05
C GLY A 654 -4.31 11.12 7.79
N ARG A 655 -3.63 11.53 8.86
CA ARG A 655 -2.25 12.03 8.81
C ARG A 655 -1.67 12.12 10.21
N PHE A 656 -0.34 12.04 10.33
CA PHE A 656 0.33 12.47 11.54
C PHE A 656 0.42 14.01 11.59
N THR A 657 0.13 14.58 12.76
CA THR A 657 0.11 16.04 13.03
C THR A 657 1.15 16.45 14.06
N GLY A 658 1.80 15.48 14.70
CA GLY A 658 2.93 15.68 15.61
C GLY A 658 3.71 14.38 15.74
N PHE A 659 5.04 14.52 15.85
CA PHE A 659 5.97 13.45 16.13
C PHE A 659 7.17 14.00 16.89
N TYR A 660 7.63 13.25 17.87
CA TYR A 660 8.81 13.55 18.64
C TYR A 660 9.38 12.24 19.19
N THR A 661 10.70 12.11 19.20
CA THR A 661 11.36 10.95 19.80
C THR A 661 12.70 11.38 20.39
N ASP A 662 13.03 10.80 21.54
CA ASP A 662 14.34 10.82 22.17
C ASP A 662 14.61 9.48 22.84
N ASP A 663 15.71 9.38 23.60
CA ASP A 663 16.12 8.13 24.25
C ASP A 663 15.14 7.62 25.33
N ARG A 664 14.22 8.46 25.83
CA ARG A 664 13.27 8.12 26.90
C ARG A 664 11.90 7.78 26.35
N LEU A 665 11.39 8.56 25.39
CA LEU A 665 10.05 8.34 24.85
C LEU A 665 9.91 8.70 23.37
N THR A 666 8.87 8.12 22.77
CA THR A 666 8.34 8.53 21.47
C THR A 666 6.91 9.03 21.64
N TYR A 667 6.62 10.20 21.10
CA TYR A 667 5.28 10.77 20.96
C TYR A 667 4.89 10.85 19.48
N ALA A 668 3.65 10.52 19.17
CA ALA A 668 3.05 10.85 17.88
C ALA A 668 1.56 11.15 18.01
N ARG A 669 1.00 11.95 17.11
CA ARG A 669 -0.45 12.20 17.02
C ARG A 669 -0.96 11.99 15.60
N GLY A 670 -1.86 11.03 15.42
CA GLY A 670 -2.62 10.83 14.19
C GLY A 670 -3.97 11.56 14.23
N ASP A 671 -4.37 12.18 13.13
CA ASP A 671 -5.67 12.80 12.92
C ASP A 671 -6.41 12.05 11.82
N ALA A 672 -7.49 11.36 12.19
CA ALA A 672 -8.34 10.57 11.31
C ALA A 672 -9.69 11.23 11.03
N SER A 673 -9.87 12.52 11.38
CA SER A 673 -11.17 13.19 11.34
C SER A 673 -11.83 13.12 9.96
N LEU A 674 -11.06 13.37 8.89
CA LEU A 674 -11.55 13.32 7.52
C LEU A 674 -11.99 11.92 7.08
N ALA A 675 -11.43 10.86 7.67
CA ALA A 675 -11.77 9.48 7.33
C ALA A 675 -13.22 9.11 7.70
N TYR A 676 -13.83 9.81 8.65
CA TYR A 676 -15.23 9.58 9.05
C TYR A 676 -16.25 10.43 8.27
N GLY A 677 -15.77 11.34 7.41
CA GLY A 677 -16.60 12.34 6.72
C GLY A 677 -17.30 13.27 7.70
N SER A 678 -18.55 13.63 7.42
CA SER A 678 -19.31 14.56 8.27
C SER A 678 -19.77 14.01 9.62
N ARG A 679 -19.52 12.73 9.94
CA ARG A 679 -19.94 12.10 11.20
C ARG A 679 -19.17 12.61 12.41
N VAL A 680 -17.94 13.05 12.18
CA VAL A 680 -17.00 13.40 13.23
C VAL A 680 -16.33 14.72 12.87
N SER A 681 -16.34 15.65 13.80
CA SER A 681 -15.59 16.90 13.66
C SER A 681 -14.12 16.73 14.04
N ARG A 682 -13.84 15.83 14.99
CA ARG A 682 -12.48 15.49 15.41
C ARG A 682 -12.35 14.04 15.89
N SER A 683 -11.39 13.31 15.34
CA SER A 683 -10.93 12.00 15.81
C SER A 683 -9.41 11.99 15.78
N THR A 684 -8.77 12.26 16.91
CA THR A 684 -7.31 12.21 17.02
C THR A 684 -6.88 11.15 18.02
N ARG A 685 -5.71 10.55 17.75
CA ARG A 685 -5.08 9.59 18.63
C ARG A 685 -3.65 10.03 18.87
N SER A 686 -3.33 10.32 20.12
CA SER A 686 -1.95 10.51 20.56
C SER A 686 -1.42 9.21 21.13
N VAL A 687 -0.17 8.86 20.82
CA VAL A 687 0.55 7.75 21.44
C VAL A 687 1.80 8.28 22.12
N ILE A 688 2.08 7.77 23.32
CA ILE A 688 3.34 7.94 24.03
C ILE A 688 3.91 6.56 24.32
N VAL A 689 5.12 6.28 23.84
CA VAL A 689 5.82 5.02 24.06
C VAL A 689 7.07 5.30 24.90
N VAL A 690 7.08 4.87 26.16
CA VAL A 690 8.19 5.07 27.10
C VAL A 690 9.11 3.86 27.10
N GLY A 691 10.42 4.11 26.97
CA GLY A 691 11.45 3.09 26.88
C GLY A 691 11.26 2.08 25.74
N GLY A 692 10.47 2.45 24.71
CA GLY A 692 10.07 1.56 23.62
C GLY A 692 9.05 0.48 23.98
N ARG A 693 8.56 0.42 25.23
CA ARG A 693 7.78 -0.73 25.74
C ARG A 693 6.42 -0.35 26.35
N LEU A 694 6.40 0.61 27.27
CA LEU A 694 5.16 1.05 27.93
C LEU A 694 4.41 2.04 27.05
N ILE A 695 3.16 1.75 26.71
CA ILE A 695 2.41 2.52 25.71
C ILE A 695 1.19 3.17 26.35
N PHE A 696 1.00 4.46 26.09
CA PHE A 696 -0.20 5.23 26.42
C PHE A 696 -0.88 5.68 25.14
N VAL A 697 -2.19 5.47 25.04
CA VAL A 697 -3.03 5.92 23.93
C VAL A 697 -4.03 6.94 24.47
N ILE A 698 -4.11 8.11 23.84
CA ILE A 698 -5.03 9.19 24.19
C ILE A 698 -5.90 9.48 22.97
N ASP A 699 -7.15 9.05 23.03
CA ASP A 699 -8.15 9.22 21.97
C ASP A 699 -9.04 10.43 22.26
N GLU A 700 -9.01 11.41 21.37
CA GLU A 700 -9.88 12.57 21.40
C GLU A 700 -11.00 12.40 20.36
N MET A 701 -12.25 12.36 20.83
CA MET A 701 -13.41 12.01 20.04
C MET A 701 -14.44 13.13 20.12
N VAL A 702 -14.80 13.73 18.98
CA VAL A 702 -15.82 14.79 18.88
C VAL A 702 -16.76 14.49 17.72
N PRO A 703 -17.79 13.65 17.92
CA PRO A 703 -18.80 13.38 16.90
C PRO A 703 -19.56 14.67 16.54
N SER A 704 -20.07 14.76 15.32
CA SER A 704 -20.80 15.95 14.83
C SER A 704 -22.19 16.10 15.46
N SER A 705 -22.73 15.00 16.00
CA SER A 705 -23.93 14.93 16.83
C SER A 705 -23.63 14.06 18.05
N GLU A 706 -24.48 14.10 19.08
CA GLU A 706 -24.36 13.14 20.19
C GLU A 706 -24.36 11.71 19.64
N ALA A 707 -23.34 10.94 20.02
CA ALA A 707 -23.14 9.57 19.55
C ALA A 707 -22.45 8.74 20.62
N MET A 708 -22.65 7.42 20.58
CA MET A 708 -21.87 6.46 21.33
C MET A 708 -20.56 6.21 20.58
N TRP A 709 -19.42 6.39 21.23
CA TRP A 709 -18.15 5.92 20.65
C TRP A 709 -17.88 4.49 21.10
N THR A 710 -17.28 3.68 20.23
CA THR A 710 -16.77 2.33 20.56
C THR A 710 -15.31 2.23 20.18
N TRP A 711 -14.47 1.90 21.15
CA TRP A 711 -13.05 1.61 20.98
C TRP A 711 -12.86 0.10 20.85
N HIS A 712 -12.17 -0.33 19.79
CA HIS A 712 -12.01 -1.74 19.45
C HIS A 712 -10.60 -2.24 19.78
N LEU A 713 -10.52 -3.49 20.26
CA LEU A 713 -9.29 -4.25 20.37
C LEU A 713 -9.49 -5.68 19.88
N HIS A 714 -8.47 -6.26 19.26
CA HIS A 714 -8.53 -7.57 18.65
C HIS A 714 -7.31 -8.43 18.97
N SER A 715 -7.53 -9.74 19.07
CA SER A 715 -6.49 -10.70 19.43
C SER A 715 -6.81 -12.12 18.95
N ILE A 716 -5.81 -12.98 19.04
CA ILE A 716 -5.88 -14.40 18.67
C ILE A 716 -6.25 -15.28 19.85
N LYS A 717 -6.01 -14.82 21.08
CA LYS A 717 -6.39 -15.53 22.32
C LYS A 717 -7.58 -14.83 23.00
N PRO A 718 -8.41 -15.56 23.78
CA PRO A 718 -9.48 -14.94 24.55
C PRO A 718 -8.98 -13.86 25.51
N MET A 719 -9.77 -12.80 25.67
CA MET A 719 -9.46 -11.70 26.59
C MET A 719 -10.16 -11.89 27.94
N LYS A 720 -9.46 -11.66 29.04
CA LYS A 720 -10.04 -11.66 30.38
C LYS A 720 -10.41 -10.25 30.80
N VAL A 721 -11.70 -10.00 31.01
CA VAL A 721 -12.24 -8.68 31.38
C VAL A 721 -12.44 -8.58 32.89
N PHE A 722 -11.99 -7.49 33.47
CA PHE A 722 -12.23 -7.07 34.85
C PHE A 722 -12.95 -5.72 34.82
N ALA A 723 -14.27 -5.75 34.61
CA ALA A 723 -15.07 -4.56 34.30
C ALA A 723 -15.01 -3.49 35.40
N GLU A 724 -15.08 -3.89 36.67
CA GLU A 724 -14.99 -2.99 37.83
C GLU A 724 -13.65 -2.24 37.90
N LEU A 725 -12.58 -2.86 37.40
CA LEU A 725 -11.25 -2.28 37.33
C LEU A 725 -10.97 -1.60 35.99
N LYS A 726 -11.95 -1.60 35.07
CA LYS A 726 -11.81 -1.16 33.67
C LYS A 726 -10.53 -1.70 33.03
N THR A 727 -10.21 -2.95 33.35
CA THR A 727 -8.96 -3.61 32.98
C THR A 727 -9.26 -4.84 32.13
N VAL A 728 -8.45 -5.06 31.09
CA VAL A 728 -8.49 -6.26 30.25
C VAL A 728 -7.10 -6.87 30.19
N ARG A 729 -7.02 -8.19 30.30
CA ARG A 729 -5.76 -8.93 30.20
C ARG A 729 -5.82 -9.94 29.05
N LEU A 730 -4.81 -9.86 28.19
CA LEU A 730 -4.54 -10.84 27.14
C LEU A 730 -3.33 -11.66 27.57
N VAL A 731 -3.43 -12.99 27.50
CA VAL A 731 -2.37 -13.90 27.93
C VAL A 731 -2.06 -14.88 26.80
N TYR A 732 -0.79 -14.87 26.37
CA TYR A 732 -0.19 -15.80 25.41
C TYR A 732 0.85 -16.65 26.15
N ASP A 733 1.52 -17.53 25.41
CA ASP A 733 2.46 -18.50 25.99
C ASP A 733 3.73 -17.84 26.53
N ARG A 734 4.22 -16.79 25.85
CA ARG A 734 5.45 -16.07 26.22
C ARG A 734 5.21 -14.66 26.76
N ALA A 735 4.07 -14.06 26.45
CA ALA A 735 3.80 -12.66 26.71
C ALA A 735 2.35 -12.42 27.16
N ALA A 736 2.13 -11.27 27.78
CA ALA A 736 0.82 -10.78 28.12
C ALA A 736 0.70 -9.28 27.81
N LEU A 737 -0.54 -8.82 27.61
CA LEU A 737 -0.88 -7.41 27.51
C LEU A 737 -1.89 -7.06 28.59
N ASP A 738 -1.51 -6.16 29.49
CA ASP A 738 -2.42 -5.52 30.43
C ASP A 738 -2.93 -4.21 29.81
N VAL A 739 -4.26 -4.06 29.74
CA VAL A 739 -4.97 -2.91 29.18
C VAL A 739 -5.77 -2.24 30.28
N VAL A 740 -5.51 -0.97 30.57
CA VAL A 740 -6.23 -0.21 31.60
C VAL A 740 -6.87 1.02 30.96
N LEU A 741 -8.20 1.13 31.12
CA LEU A 741 -9.00 2.24 30.57
C LEU A 741 -9.20 3.31 31.64
N CYS A 742 -8.50 4.42 31.51
CA CYS A 742 -8.48 5.53 32.45
C CYS A 742 -9.58 6.53 32.12
N HIS A 743 -10.76 6.31 32.70
CA HIS A 743 -11.96 7.11 32.49
C HIS A 743 -12.81 7.16 33.77
N GLU A 744 -13.41 8.30 34.12
CA GLU A 744 -14.27 8.44 35.30
C GLU A 744 -15.58 7.69 35.13
N ASN A 745 -16.27 7.89 33.99
CA ASN A 745 -17.57 7.28 33.75
C ASN A 745 -17.42 5.77 33.58
N GLU A 746 -18.48 5.04 33.94
CA GLU A 746 -18.61 3.63 33.58
C GLU A 746 -18.49 3.44 32.06
N LEU A 747 -17.94 2.30 31.66
CA LEU A 747 -17.76 1.89 30.27
C LEU A 747 -18.37 0.51 30.09
N THR A 748 -19.00 0.27 28.94
CA THR A 748 -19.47 -1.07 28.59
C THR A 748 -18.34 -1.83 27.92
N LEU A 749 -17.88 -2.92 28.54
CA LEU A 749 -16.85 -3.81 27.98
C LEU A 749 -17.54 -5.08 27.50
N ARG A 750 -17.54 -5.31 26.19
CA ARG A 750 -18.13 -6.51 25.56
C ARG A 750 -17.06 -7.27 24.81
N THR A 751 -16.94 -8.57 25.12
CA THR A 751 -16.15 -9.49 24.30
C THR A 751 -17.04 -10.34 23.41
N PHE A 752 -16.56 -10.66 22.21
CA PHE A 752 -17.19 -11.64 21.34
C PHE A 752 -16.14 -12.38 20.51
N GLU A 753 -16.56 -13.50 19.92
CA GLU A 753 -15.72 -14.33 19.06
C GLU A 753 -16.29 -14.39 17.64
N GLY A 754 -15.40 -14.47 16.66
CA GLY A 754 -15.72 -14.67 15.25
C GLY A 754 -16.07 -13.38 14.52
N TRP A 755 -16.57 -13.54 13.30
CA TRP A 755 -16.76 -12.44 12.37
C TRP A 755 -18.20 -12.36 11.89
N GLN A 756 -18.68 -11.16 11.60
CA GLN A 756 -20.01 -10.98 11.01
C GLN A 756 -20.16 -11.71 9.66
N TYR A 757 -19.07 -11.74 8.88
CA TYR A 757 -18.98 -12.48 7.63
C TYR A 757 -17.86 -13.50 7.79
N PRO A 758 -18.08 -14.81 7.58
CA PRO A 758 -17.03 -15.80 7.75
C PRO A 758 -15.94 -15.63 6.67
N PRO A 759 -14.66 -15.90 6.99
CA PRO A 759 -13.57 -15.87 6.02
C PRO A 759 -13.83 -16.72 4.78
N PHE A 760 -13.49 -16.20 3.60
CA PHE A 760 -13.68 -16.92 2.34
C PHE A 760 -12.72 -18.11 2.22
N GLY A 761 -13.20 -19.23 1.67
CA GLY A 761 -12.35 -20.37 1.32
C GLY A 761 -12.15 -21.41 2.42
N PHE A 762 -12.98 -21.38 3.48
CA PHE A 762 -13.04 -22.41 4.51
C PHE A 762 -14.45 -22.99 4.54
N GLU A 763 -14.57 -24.32 4.55
CA GLU A 763 -15.88 -25.01 4.55
C GLU A 763 -16.50 -25.05 5.96
N SER A 764 -15.65 -24.99 6.99
CA SER A 764 -16.03 -25.01 8.39
C SER A 764 -15.15 -24.09 9.24
N GLU A 765 -15.64 -23.67 10.41
CA GLU A 765 -14.85 -22.86 11.36
C GLU A 765 -13.58 -23.57 11.84
N SER A 766 -13.59 -24.91 11.87
CA SER A 766 -12.43 -25.71 12.27
C SER A 766 -11.26 -25.67 11.27
N GLU A 767 -11.50 -25.24 10.04
CA GLU A 767 -10.45 -25.04 9.03
C GLU A 767 -9.83 -23.64 9.08
N ILE A 768 -10.49 -22.69 9.76
CA ILE A 768 -9.96 -21.35 9.92
C ILE A 768 -8.73 -21.43 10.81
N PRO A 769 -7.56 -20.91 10.38
CA PRO A 769 -6.33 -20.94 11.14
C PRO A 769 -6.56 -20.53 12.60
N GLU A 770 -6.02 -21.30 13.55
CA GLU A 770 -6.04 -20.94 14.98
C GLU A 770 -5.35 -19.59 15.18
N GLU A 771 -4.44 -19.27 14.28
CA GLU A 771 -3.69 -18.04 14.16
C GLU A 771 -4.53 -16.81 13.77
N ALA A 772 -5.79 -17.00 13.38
CA ALA A 772 -6.67 -15.90 12.99
C ALA A 772 -7.18 -15.14 14.21
N ALA A 773 -6.98 -13.81 14.22
CA ALA A 773 -7.51 -12.94 15.25
C ALA A 773 -9.05 -12.92 15.23
N ARG A 774 -9.64 -13.71 16.12
CA ARG A 774 -11.08 -13.99 16.23
C ARG A 774 -11.70 -13.51 17.53
N TYR A 775 -10.90 -13.03 18.49
CA TYR A 775 -11.40 -12.50 19.75
C TYR A 775 -11.38 -10.99 19.71
N HIS A 776 -12.51 -10.40 20.08
CA HIS A 776 -12.75 -8.98 19.96
C HIS A 776 -13.22 -8.41 21.29
N LEU A 777 -12.79 -7.19 21.60
CA LEU A 777 -13.27 -6.36 22.69
C LEU A 777 -13.80 -5.05 22.11
N ASP A 778 -15.04 -4.74 22.47
CA ASP A 778 -15.66 -3.45 22.25
C ASP A 778 -15.78 -2.74 23.61
N VAL A 779 -15.20 -1.54 23.70
CA VAL A 779 -15.32 -0.64 24.85
C VAL A 779 -16.16 0.55 24.42
N THR A 780 -17.35 0.72 24.99
CA THR A 780 -18.30 1.76 24.56
C THR A 780 -18.59 2.72 25.70
N SER A 781 -18.77 4.02 25.39
CA SER A 781 -19.44 4.94 26.31
C SER A 781 -20.79 4.39 26.73
N ILE A 782 -21.27 4.67 27.95
CA ILE A 782 -22.59 4.17 28.39
C ILE A 782 -23.76 5.05 27.91
N MET A 783 -23.46 6.27 27.49
CA MET A 783 -24.43 7.28 27.03
C MET A 783 -23.87 8.00 25.80
N PRO A 784 -24.73 8.52 24.91
CA PRO A 784 -24.29 9.36 23.81
C PRO A 784 -23.58 10.61 24.33
N VAL A 785 -22.46 10.98 23.71
CA VAL A 785 -21.65 12.13 24.09
C VAL A 785 -21.40 13.04 22.89
N ARG A 786 -21.20 14.34 23.14
CA ARG A 786 -20.77 15.30 22.11
C ARG A 786 -19.26 15.33 21.92
N ARG A 787 -18.53 14.90 22.94
CA ARG A 787 -17.08 14.87 22.98
C ARG A 787 -16.61 13.99 24.13
N ASP A 788 -15.44 13.39 23.98
CA ASP A 788 -14.81 12.61 25.02
C ASP A 788 -13.30 12.46 24.80
N VAL A 789 -12.58 12.11 25.87
CA VAL A 789 -11.15 11.78 25.84
C VAL A 789 -10.88 10.47 26.56
N LEU A 790 -10.54 9.41 25.84
CA LEU A 790 -10.14 8.15 26.48
C LEU A 790 -8.63 8.10 26.63
N VAL A 791 -8.13 7.86 27.84
CA VAL A 791 -6.73 7.49 28.07
C VAL A 791 -6.66 5.99 28.34
N THR A 792 -5.78 5.29 27.64
CA THR A 792 -5.59 3.84 27.75
C THR A 792 -4.12 3.53 27.96
N VAL A 793 -3.81 2.74 29.00
CA VAL A 793 -2.48 2.16 29.20
C VAL A 793 -2.44 0.77 28.55
N LEU A 794 -1.42 0.52 27.74
CA LEU A 794 -1.13 -0.76 27.10
C LEU A 794 0.26 -1.20 27.56
N ALA A 795 0.31 -2.17 28.48
CA ALA A 795 1.54 -2.63 29.12
C ALA A 795 1.87 -4.07 28.68
N PRO A 796 2.64 -4.25 27.59
CA PRO A 796 3.15 -5.55 27.20
C PRO A 796 4.25 -6.01 28.18
N ARG A 797 4.21 -7.28 28.57
CA ARG A 797 5.20 -7.90 29.45
C ARG A 797 5.45 -9.35 29.08
N ARG A 798 6.60 -9.88 29.51
CA ARG A 798 6.83 -11.33 29.46
C ARG A 798 5.91 -12.04 30.46
N ILE A 799 5.58 -13.29 30.19
CA ILE A 799 4.64 -14.04 31.02
C ILE A 799 5.17 -14.31 32.44
N ASP A 800 6.49 -14.39 32.58
CA ASP A 800 7.24 -14.60 33.82
C ASP A 800 7.40 -13.31 34.65
N GLN A 801 7.01 -12.16 34.11
CA GLN A 801 6.99 -10.89 34.81
C GLN A 801 5.62 -10.65 35.44
N ASP A 802 5.62 -10.15 36.67
CA ASP A 802 4.39 -9.73 37.34
C ASP A 802 3.70 -8.57 36.59
N PRO A 803 2.36 -8.47 36.67
CA PRO A 803 1.65 -7.30 36.17
C PRO A 803 2.17 -6.01 36.81
N VAL A 804 2.40 -5.01 35.97
CA VAL A 804 2.87 -3.69 36.39
C VAL A 804 1.75 -2.98 37.16
N PRO A 805 2.01 -2.39 38.34
CA PRO A 805 1.03 -1.58 39.05
C PRO A 805 0.66 -0.34 38.21
N ILE A 806 -0.63 -0.17 37.93
CA ILE A 806 -1.19 0.95 37.17
C ILE A 806 -2.27 1.61 38.01
N GLU A 807 -2.05 2.86 38.39
CA GLU A 807 -3.03 3.72 39.06
C GLU A 807 -3.71 4.63 38.03
N SER A 808 -5.02 4.52 37.88
CA SER A 808 -5.78 5.42 37.02
C SER A 808 -5.98 6.77 37.70
N LEU A 809 -5.65 7.85 37.00
CA LEU A 809 -5.88 9.22 37.42
C LEU A 809 -7.13 9.73 36.71
N SER A 810 -8.21 10.00 37.43
CA SER A 810 -9.37 10.72 36.87
C SER A 810 -10.10 11.53 37.95
N ASP A 811 -10.18 12.84 37.73
CA ASP A 811 -10.85 13.79 38.63
C ASP A 811 -11.80 14.76 37.88
N GLY A 812 -12.14 14.43 36.63
CA GLY A 812 -13.02 15.21 35.75
C GLY A 812 -12.36 16.37 35.01
N VAL A 813 -11.17 16.81 35.45
CA VAL A 813 -10.35 17.82 34.74
C VAL A 813 -9.02 17.26 34.25
N VAL A 814 -8.60 16.10 34.77
CA VAL A 814 -7.47 15.31 34.30
C VAL A 814 -7.92 13.87 34.10
N ARG A 815 -7.43 13.24 33.02
CA ARG A 815 -7.48 11.78 32.82
C ARG A 815 -6.08 11.27 32.54
N GLY A 816 -5.70 10.12 33.08
CA GLY A 816 -4.32 9.70 33.01
C GLY A 816 -4.04 8.41 33.76
N ALA A 817 -2.76 8.09 33.88
CA ALA A 817 -2.31 7.00 34.72
C ALA A 817 -0.91 7.26 35.28
N ARG A 818 -0.65 6.73 36.48
CA ARG A 818 0.69 6.54 37.03
C ARG A 818 1.04 5.05 36.98
N VAL A 819 2.23 4.73 36.48
CA VAL A 819 2.69 3.36 36.27
C VAL A 819 4.09 3.19 36.86
N GLU A 820 4.25 2.22 37.75
CA GLU A 820 5.56 1.88 38.34
C GLU A 820 6.23 0.80 37.48
N TRP A 821 7.17 1.18 36.60
CA TRP A 821 7.71 0.37 35.53
C TRP A 821 9.23 0.48 35.39
N ASP A 822 9.96 -0.66 35.46
CA ASP A 822 11.41 -0.74 35.21
C ASP A 822 12.24 0.29 36.00
N GLU A 823 12.07 0.33 37.33
CA GLU A 823 12.71 1.30 38.24
C GLU A 823 12.34 2.78 37.95
N ARG A 824 11.28 3.01 37.18
CA ARG A 824 10.72 4.33 36.90
C ARG A 824 9.30 4.44 37.39
N ALA A 825 8.88 5.64 37.75
CA ALA A 825 7.47 5.97 37.83
C ALA A 825 7.11 6.87 36.65
N VAL A 826 6.19 6.40 35.81
CA VAL A 826 5.74 7.12 34.60
C VAL A 826 4.33 7.62 34.85
N THR A 827 4.16 8.94 34.83
CA THR A 827 2.84 9.57 34.97
C THR A 827 2.47 10.30 33.68
N VAL A 828 1.35 9.93 33.08
CA VAL A 828 0.77 10.62 31.91
C VAL A 828 -0.55 11.26 32.32
N ARG A 829 -0.70 12.56 32.10
CA ARG A 829 -1.89 13.35 32.42
C ARG A 829 -2.39 14.07 31.17
N ALA A 830 -3.62 13.78 30.76
CA ALA A 830 -4.35 14.51 29.73
C ALA A 830 -5.30 15.51 30.42
N SER A 831 -5.11 16.80 30.17
CA SER A 831 -6.02 17.84 30.68
C SER A 831 -7.32 17.82 29.88
N ILE A 832 -8.45 17.74 30.58
CA ILE A 832 -9.79 17.73 29.99
C ILE A 832 -10.36 19.14 30.07
N ASN A 833 -10.68 19.71 28.91
CA ASN A 833 -11.25 21.04 28.83
C ASN A 833 -12.76 20.97 28.53
N PRO A 834 -13.61 21.50 29.43
CA PRO A 834 -15.05 21.53 29.21
C PRO A 834 -15.49 22.56 28.15
N GLU A 835 -14.61 23.40 27.60
CA GLU A 835 -14.95 24.40 26.57
C GLU A 835 -13.96 24.38 25.40
N GLY A 836 -14.44 24.23 24.16
CA GLY A 836 -13.56 24.14 22.99
C GLY A 836 -12.96 22.75 22.77
N HIS A 837 -11.64 22.66 22.55
CA HIS A 837 -10.92 21.38 22.34
C HIS A 837 -10.96 20.53 23.60
N PRO A 838 -11.59 19.33 23.59
CA PRO A 838 -11.70 18.52 24.81
C PRO A 838 -10.36 18.09 25.38
N LEU A 839 -9.33 17.90 24.54
CA LEU A 839 -7.96 17.68 25.00
C LEU A 839 -7.21 19.01 25.12
N GLY A 840 -7.04 19.49 26.35
CA GLY A 840 -6.34 20.74 26.68
C GLY A 840 -4.81 20.65 26.62
N GLY A 841 -4.26 19.45 26.72
CA GLY A 841 -2.82 19.19 26.68
C GLY A 841 -2.49 17.80 27.25
N ILE A 842 -1.25 17.36 27.05
CA ILE A 842 -0.73 16.13 27.64
C ILE A 842 0.57 16.46 28.38
N GLU A 843 0.70 16.01 29.61
CA GLU A 843 1.91 16.08 30.41
C GLU A 843 2.41 14.66 30.68
N VAL A 844 3.72 14.45 30.52
CA VAL A 844 4.40 13.18 30.79
C VAL A 844 5.53 13.44 31.75
N GLU A 845 5.55 12.72 32.85
CA GLU A 845 6.54 12.80 33.91
C GLU A 845 7.14 11.41 34.10
N ILE A 846 8.47 11.32 34.02
CA ILE A 846 9.25 10.10 34.23
C ILE A 846 10.15 10.39 35.42
N GLU A 847 9.97 9.65 36.52
CA GLU A 847 10.76 9.75 37.74
C GLU A 847 11.58 8.48 37.94
N GLY A 848 12.75 8.59 38.59
CA GLY A 848 13.66 7.48 38.85
C GLY A 848 14.79 7.43 37.83
N LYS A 849 14.89 6.32 37.10
CA LYS A 849 15.92 6.15 36.06
C LYS A 849 15.59 7.00 34.83
N ASP A 850 16.51 7.88 34.44
CA ASP A 850 16.38 8.77 33.28
C ASP A 850 15.22 9.78 33.40
N ASN A 851 15.17 10.55 34.50
CA ASN A 851 14.15 11.57 34.74
C ASN A 851 13.83 12.43 33.50
N GLY A 852 12.55 12.76 33.30
CA GLY A 852 12.10 13.60 32.19
C GLY A 852 10.71 14.17 32.42
N TYR A 853 10.47 15.37 31.90
CA TYR A 853 9.17 16.01 31.90
C TYR A 853 8.86 16.57 30.50
N TYR A 854 7.66 16.31 30.01
CA TYR A 854 7.23 16.66 28.66
C TYR A 854 5.84 17.27 28.70
N ARG A 855 5.64 18.33 27.92
CA ARG A 855 4.33 18.98 27.76
C ARG A 855 3.99 19.12 26.29
N ILE A 856 2.80 18.66 25.93
CA ILE A 856 2.27 18.65 24.57
C ILE A 856 0.99 19.50 24.56
N GLY A 857 0.95 20.49 23.68
CA GLY A 857 -0.20 21.40 23.57
C GLY A 857 -1.45 20.75 22.95
N PRO A 858 -2.61 21.44 23.02
CA PRO A 858 -3.89 20.93 22.51
C PRO A 858 -3.91 20.73 20.99
N SER A 859 -3.10 21.49 20.26
CA SER A 859 -2.92 21.36 18.81
C SER A 859 -2.14 20.11 18.41
N GLY A 860 -1.48 19.44 19.36
CA GLY A 860 -0.58 18.31 19.11
C GLY A 860 0.76 18.73 18.51
N ARG A 861 0.89 20.00 18.09
CA ARG A 861 2.18 20.62 17.76
C ARG A 861 2.96 20.86 19.05
N ARG A 862 4.26 20.66 18.96
CA ARG A 862 5.20 20.90 20.07
C ARG A 862 5.25 22.41 20.34
N GLU A 863 4.65 22.84 21.45
CA GLU A 863 4.72 24.24 21.92
C GLU A 863 6.03 24.55 22.68
N GLY A 864 6.91 23.56 22.80
CA GLY A 864 8.24 23.64 23.41
C GLY A 864 8.57 22.31 24.10
N ALA A 865 9.84 21.89 24.11
CA ALA A 865 10.30 20.98 25.14
C ALA A 865 10.93 21.82 26.23
N ILE A 866 10.38 21.76 27.43
CA ILE A 866 11.11 22.18 28.61
C ILE A 866 11.86 20.93 29.06
N GLN A 867 13.13 20.84 28.63
CA GLN A 867 14.07 19.96 29.29
C GLN A 867 14.26 20.53 30.70
N VAL A 868 13.50 20.03 31.66
CA VAL A 868 13.67 20.43 33.06
C VAL A 868 14.87 19.63 33.57
N ASP A 869 16.03 20.28 33.62
CA ASP A 869 17.22 19.75 34.26
C ASP A 869 16.89 19.41 35.73
N ALA A 870 17.49 18.35 36.27
CA ALA A 870 17.09 17.72 37.53
C ALA A 870 17.09 18.68 38.75
N GLU A 871 17.78 19.83 38.65
CA GLU A 871 17.78 20.87 39.68
C GLU A 871 16.47 21.66 39.83
N ALA A 872 15.59 21.66 38.82
CA ALA A 872 14.33 22.41 38.87
C ALA A 872 13.16 21.63 39.49
N ILE A 873 13.19 20.29 39.47
CA ILE A 873 12.20 19.44 40.16
C ILE A 873 12.32 19.60 41.68
N ALA A 874 13.51 19.92 42.20
CA ALA A 874 13.70 20.16 43.64
C ALA A 874 13.20 21.54 44.13
N LYS A 875 12.65 22.40 43.26
CA LYS A 875 12.21 23.77 43.59
C LYS A 875 10.75 24.09 43.26
N THR A 876 9.98 23.12 42.78
CA THR A 876 8.52 23.21 42.57
C THR A 876 7.85 22.15 43.41
#